data_AF-A0A1H6V1V6-F1
#
_entry.id   AF-A0A1H6V1V6-F1
#
_cell.length_a   1.000
_cell.length_b   1.000
_cell.length_c   1.000
_cell.angle_alpha   90.00
_cell.angle_beta   90.00
_cell.angle_gamma   90.00
#
_symmetry.space_group_name_H-M   'P 1'
#
loop_
_entity.id
_entity.type
_entity.pdbx_description
1 polymer ?
#
loop_
_entity_poly.entity_id
_entity_poly.type
_entity_poly.pdbx_seq_one_letter_code
_entity_poly.pdbx_strand_id
1 'polypeptide(L)'
;MRHLKDLPVLVLGLGASGLAMARWCARHGAVVTVADTREAPASLATLKAELPGVTFVGGPFSAALVEGTPIRAVYRSPGLSPEAIAPVADAARAMGLPVGGELDLFARALLDLQTVEVPVVEAEPEAEVEAEPEAEVEAEAQAAEAEAEPAAQTAPEAAQPDVPAPVEASAPEVVAAPETPEAVEPAEPAELQAVPAEPVEATQAAQPAEAQPEPTAPAMAEAMPRDPSISVAVPVPVPTQASEVPEAPAEPVAGEATPEPAVPVTADANAVSQEAATEAPAAETPGSPEAPEAPAASPEQASTAAPASAPAAATVSRLPSTGKPYVPTAAKEAAEFVAKIAELSATNPASAAVEEESQQLVLAPAAEPPAPEAPKGYTPAVLAITGTNGKTTVTSLTGQLVERAGKTVAVAGNIGPTLLDTLSAHMDADTLPDVWVLELSSFQLDGVQGFEPTAATVLNLTQDHLDWHGGMPAYAAAKARIFGARGLMILNRDDDGVMAMLPPPLRVKLQRPQVRTHVTFGSAMPLRPGDYGIERVNGMAWLVRALEADETQKRKRGAVVEEEIFLQRLMPADALRIRGRHNAMNALAALALASAADCPLGPMLYGLREYRGEPHRVEPIAIVDEVEYFDDSKGTNVGATVAALNGLGEERRVVVILGGEGKGQDFDPLAAPVRQYARAVVLIGRDAPLIEAALASTGVSLMHAASMHEAVKLAGARANPGDAVLLSPACASFDMFKDYAHRADVFREAVQAWEDSPRGLVEGLASDSTEEPL
;
A
#
# COMPACT_ATOMS: atom_id res chain seq x y z
N MET A 1 25.99 20.07 -1.53
CA MET A 1 26.30 18.88 -2.36
C MET A 1 27.81 18.67 -2.63
N ARG A 2 28.73 19.15 -1.78
CA ARG A 2 30.20 18.96 -2.02
C ARG A 2 30.68 17.52 -1.81
N HIS A 3 29.88 16.66 -1.18
CA HIS A 3 30.28 15.32 -0.73
C HIS A 3 30.43 14.27 -1.86
N LEU A 4 29.95 14.56 -3.08
CA LEU A 4 30.13 13.72 -4.27
C LEU A 4 31.30 14.17 -5.16
N LYS A 5 31.86 15.36 -4.93
CA LYS A 5 32.86 15.95 -5.80
C LYS A 5 34.17 15.15 -5.74
N ASP A 6 34.71 14.82 -6.91
CA ASP A 6 35.92 14.03 -7.12
C ASP A 6 35.84 12.60 -6.51
N LEU A 7 34.64 12.15 -6.10
CA LEU A 7 34.39 10.85 -5.46
C LEU A 7 34.21 9.75 -6.51
N PRO A 8 34.96 8.64 -6.47
CA PRO A 8 34.71 7.49 -7.34
C PRO A 8 33.48 6.69 -6.88
N VAL A 9 32.47 6.58 -7.75
CA VAL A 9 31.14 6.03 -7.44
C VAL A 9 30.81 4.88 -8.36
N LEU A 10 30.36 3.75 -7.80
CA LEU A 10 29.81 2.62 -8.56
C LEU A 10 28.28 2.64 -8.50
N VAL A 11 27.61 2.62 -9.65
CA VAL A 11 26.17 2.43 -9.78
C VAL A 11 25.88 1.03 -10.32
N LEU A 12 25.10 0.23 -9.60
CA LEU A 12 24.67 -1.11 -10.00
C LEU A 12 23.29 -1.07 -10.65
N GLY A 13 23.18 -1.61 -11.86
CA GLY A 13 21.95 -1.74 -12.64
C GLY A 13 21.60 -0.47 -13.42
N LEU A 14 21.64 -0.54 -14.74
CA LEU A 14 21.33 0.54 -15.67
C LEU A 14 19.85 0.50 -16.10
N GLY A 15 18.97 0.64 -15.11
CA GLY A 15 17.56 0.98 -15.29
C GLY A 15 17.31 2.49 -15.20
N ALA A 16 16.05 2.91 -15.05
CA ALA A 16 15.68 4.33 -14.94
C ALA A 16 16.35 5.01 -13.73
N SER A 17 16.16 4.48 -12.52
CA SER A 17 16.87 4.93 -11.31
C SER A 17 18.40 4.86 -11.45
N GLY A 18 18.92 3.83 -12.15
CA GLY A 18 20.35 3.69 -12.43
C GLY A 18 20.92 4.86 -13.24
N LEU A 19 20.23 5.23 -14.32
CA LEU A 19 20.57 6.39 -15.14
C LEU A 19 20.41 7.70 -14.36
N ALA A 20 19.34 7.86 -13.59
CA ALA A 20 19.10 9.04 -12.76
C ALA A 20 20.21 9.25 -11.70
N MET A 21 20.65 8.17 -11.03
CA MET A 21 21.79 8.21 -10.11
C MET A 21 23.12 8.51 -10.83
N ALA A 22 23.33 7.97 -12.04
CA ALA A 22 24.53 8.27 -12.82
C ALA A 22 24.59 9.75 -13.23
N ARG A 23 23.46 10.32 -13.69
CA ARG A 23 23.30 11.77 -13.98
C ARG A 23 23.57 12.61 -12.73
N TRP A 24 22.93 12.29 -11.61
CA TRP A 24 23.08 13.02 -10.36
C TRP A 24 24.52 13.04 -9.85
N CYS A 25 25.17 11.88 -9.81
CA CYS A 25 26.56 11.78 -9.37
C CYS A 25 27.51 12.53 -10.31
N ALA A 26 27.35 12.40 -11.63
CA ALA A 26 28.16 13.14 -12.60
C ALA A 26 27.96 14.67 -12.52
N ARG A 27 26.70 15.13 -12.38
CA ARG A 27 26.32 16.54 -12.15
C ARG A 27 27.04 17.17 -10.96
N HIS A 28 27.30 16.38 -9.92
CA HIS A 28 28.01 16.83 -8.71
C HIS A 28 29.50 16.46 -8.68
N GLY A 29 30.08 16.11 -9.85
CA GLY A 29 31.51 15.94 -10.04
C GLY A 29 32.08 14.60 -9.57
N ALA A 30 31.25 13.57 -9.39
CA ALA A 30 31.72 12.22 -9.09
C ALA A 30 32.33 11.53 -10.33
N VAL A 31 33.32 10.67 -10.11
CA VAL A 31 33.88 9.79 -11.13
C VAL A 31 33.04 8.51 -11.16
N VAL A 32 32.05 8.47 -12.06
CA VAL A 32 31.03 7.40 -12.06
C VAL A 32 31.43 6.22 -12.96
N THR A 33 31.28 5.02 -12.40
CA THR A 33 31.23 3.74 -13.12
C THR A 33 29.82 3.16 -12.97
N VAL A 34 29.22 2.71 -14.06
CA VAL A 34 27.93 1.98 -14.07
C VAL A 34 28.20 0.53 -14.45
N ALA A 35 27.73 -0.43 -13.64
CA ALA A 35 27.80 -1.85 -13.95
C ALA A 35 26.39 -2.43 -14.14
N ASP A 36 26.20 -3.30 -15.14
CA ASP A 36 24.95 -4.04 -15.35
C ASP A 36 25.23 -5.50 -15.73
N THR A 37 24.38 -6.43 -15.26
CA THR A 37 24.52 -7.86 -15.56
C THR A 37 24.29 -8.19 -17.04
N ARG A 38 23.75 -7.25 -17.81
CA ARG A 38 23.56 -7.32 -19.27
C ARG A 38 24.67 -6.55 -19.98
N GLU A 39 25.17 -7.09 -21.09
CA GLU A 39 26.14 -6.39 -21.97
C GLU A 39 25.54 -5.15 -22.65
N ALA A 40 24.22 -5.17 -22.89
CA ALA A 40 23.49 -4.11 -23.60
C ALA A 40 22.12 -3.83 -22.93
N PRO A 41 22.08 -3.24 -21.74
CA PRO A 41 20.83 -2.77 -21.13
C PRO A 41 20.26 -1.59 -21.93
N ALA A 42 18.93 -1.44 -21.94
CA ALA A 42 18.23 -0.49 -22.82
C ALA A 42 18.75 0.97 -22.70
N SER A 43 19.06 1.42 -21.48
CA SER A 43 19.54 2.78 -21.22
C SER A 43 21.04 3.01 -21.51
N LEU A 44 21.77 2.01 -22.03
CA LEU A 44 23.20 2.15 -22.38
C LEU A 44 23.46 3.15 -23.51
N ALA A 45 22.56 3.23 -24.49
CA ALA A 45 22.64 4.21 -25.56
C ALA A 45 22.50 5.64 -25.01
N THR A 46 21.51 5.85 -24.15
CA THR A 46 21.26 7.11 -23.43
C THR A 46 22.45 7.51 -22.56
N LEU A 47 22.96 6.58 -21.73
CA LEU A 47 24.12 6.83 -20.87
C LEU A 47 25.34 7.31 -21.68
N LYS A 48 25.66 6.65 -22.80
CA LYS A 48 26.79 7.00 -23.67
C LYS A 48 26.61 8.32 -24.42
N ALA A 49 25.37 8.73 -24.68
CA ALA A 49 25.06 9.98 -25.36
C ALA A 49 25.07 11.19 -24.41
N GLU A 50 24.53 11.03 -23.20
CA GLU A 50 24.41 12.10 -22.20
C GLU A 50 25.67 12.24 -21.34
N LEU A 51 26.31 11.13 -20.97
CA LEU A 51 27.38 11.08 -19.98
C LEU A 51 28.64 10.35 -20.52
N PRO A 52 29.29 10.87 -21.58
CA PRO A 52 30.42 10.19 -22.25
C PRO A 52 31.67 9.99 -21.38
N GLY A 53 31.76 10.68 -20.22
CA GLY A 53 32.82 10.47 -19.22
C GLY A 53 32.57 9.31 -18.25
N VAL A 54 31.39 8.67 -18.29
CA VAL A 54 31.00 7.60 -17.37
C VAL A 54 31.43 6.25 -17.91
N THR A 55 32.12 5.46 -17.09
CA THR A 55 32.57 4.13 -17.48
C THR A 55 31.42 3.13 -17.37
N PHE A 56 31.22 2.28 -18.39
CA PHE A 56 30.24 1.18 -18.33
C PHE A 56 30.95 -0.18 -18.28
N VAL A 57 30.45 -1.07 -17.42
CA VAL A 57 30.91 -2.46 -17.29
C VAL A 57 29.73 -3.41 -17.46
N GLY A 58 29.75 -4.22 -18.52
CA GLY A 58 28.82 -5.33 -18.70
C GLY A 58 29.30 -6.59 -17.99
N GLY A 59 28.36 -7.43 -17.57
CA GLY A 59 28.64 -8.79 -17.08
C GLY A 59 28.33 -9.01 -15.59
N PRO A 60 28.58 -10.24 -15.08
CA PRO A 60 28.18 -10.62 -13.73
C PRO A 60 28.86 -9.79 -12.64
N PHE A 61 28.07 -9.35 -11.66
CA PHE A 61 28.58 -8.60 -10.51
C PHE A 61 29.52 -9.47 -9.66
N SER A 62 30.68 -8.92 -9.32
CA SER A 62 31.73 -9.60 -8.56
C SER A 62 32.51 -8.60 -7.70
N ALA A 63 33.18 -9.09 -6.65
CA ALA A 63 33.92 -8.25 -5.71
C ALA A 63 34.98 -7.36 -6.40
N ALA A 64 35.53 -7.79 -7.54
CA ALA A 64 36.47 -7.02 -8.37
C ALA A 64 35.91 -5.70 -8.94
N LEU A 65 34.60 -5.43 -8.82
CA LEU A 65 34.01 -4.11 -9.09
C LEU A 65 34.31 -3.07 -7.98
N VAL A 66 34.77 -3.50 -6.80
CA VAL A 66 35.16 -2.64 -5.67
C VAL A 66 36.57 -2.96 -5.15
N GLU A 67 36.94 -4.23 -5.00
CA GLU A 67 38.25 -4.67 -4.52
C GLU A 67 39.38 -4.26 -5.48
N GLY A 68 40.42 -3.60 -4.96
CA GLY A 68 41.55 -3.12 -5.76
C GLY A 68 41.21 -1.92 -6.69
N THR A 69 39.97 -1.46 -6.70
CA THR A 69 39.51 -0.31 -7.49
C THR A 69 39.59 1.00 -6.67
N PRO A 70 39.49 2.19 -7.30
CA PRO A 70 39.36 3.43 -6.55
C PRO A 70 37.96 3.70 -5.96
N ILE A 71 36.97 2.81 -6.16
CA ILE A 71 35.56 3.04 -5.77
C ILE A 71 35.41 3.32 -4.27
N ARG A 72 34.69 4.40 -3.93
CA ARG A 72 34.46 4.88 -2.56
C ARG A 72 33.00 4.89 -2.13
N ALA A 73 32.04 4.66 -3.02
CA ALA A 73 30.62 4.50 -2.70
C ALA A 73 29.92 3.59 -3.73
N VAL A 74 28.88 2.86 -3.30
CA VAL A 74 28.07 1.99 -4.17
C VAL A 74 26.59 2.35 -4.06
N TYR A 75 25.92 2.58 -5.19
CA TYR A 75 24.48 2.80 -5.24
C TYR A 75 23.80 1.74 -6.12
N ARG A 76 22.74 1.10 -5.63
CA ARG A 76 21.98 0.08 -6.38
C ARG A 76 20.67 0.62 -6.94
N SER A 77 20.38 0.30 -8.20
CA SER A 77 19.04 0.46 -8.76
C SER A 77 18.06 -0.47 -8.04
N PRO A 78 16.82 -0.03 -7.74
CA PRO A 78 15.79 -0.90 -7.18
C PRO A 78 15.51 -2.12 -8.07
N GLY A 79 15.08 -3.22 -7.45
CA GLY A 79 14.65 -4.44 -8.14
C GLY A 79 15.75 -5.45 -8.49
N LEU A 80 17.03 -5.08 -8.42
CA LEU A 80 18.14 -6.04 -8.50
C LEU A 80 18.00 -7.10 -7.38
N SER A 81 18.18 -8.39 -7.68
CA SER A 81 18.02 -9.45 -6.67
C SER A 81 19.14 -9.38 -5.61
N PRO A 82 18.86 -9.74 -4.34
CA PRO A 82 19.87 -9.73 -3.28
C PRO A 82 21.08 -10.62 -3.62
N GLU A 83 20.82 -11.79 -4.20
CA GLU A 83 21.84 -12.74 -4.68
C GLU A 83 22.76 -12.11 -5.75
N ALA A 84 22.20 -11.41 -6.74
CA ALA A 84 23.01 -10.81 -7.80
C ALA A 84 23.93 -9.70 -7.28
N ILE A 85 23.50 -8.92 -6.28
CA ILE A 85 24.31 -7.82 -5.73
C ILE A 85 25.26 -8.26 -4.61
N ALA A 86 25.02 -9.40 -3.94
CA ALA A 86 25.78 -9.83 -2.77
C ALA A 86 27.32 -9.82 -2.97
N PRO A 87 27.89 -10.31 -4.10
CA PRO A 87 29.34 -10.28 -4.33
C PRO A 87 29.97 -8.88 -4.30
N VAL A 88 29.19 -7.82 -4.61
CA VAL A 88 29.64 -6.43 -4.53
C VAL A 88 29.26 -5.80 -3.20
N ALA A 89 28.03 -6.04 -2.72
CA ALA A 89 27.50 -5.44 -1.50
C ALA A 89 28.26 -5.89 -0.25
N ASP A 90 28.66 -7.16 -0.18
CA ASP A 90 29.39 -7.68 0.98
C ASP A 90 30.88 -7.34 0.94
N ALA A 91 31.50 -7.28 -0.25
CA ALA A 91 32.85 -6.75 -0.42
C ALA A 91 32.91 -5.25 -0.05
N ALA A 92 31.95 -4.44 -0.54
CA ALA A 92 31.82 -3.03 -0.18
C ALA A 92 31.62 -2.85 1.33
N ARG A 93 30.78 -3.69 1.97
CA ARG A 93 30.57 -3.69 3.43
C ARG A 93 31.84 -4.06 4.20
N ALA A 94 32.59 -5.06 3.75
CA ALA A 94 33.87 -5.46 4.36
C ALA A 94 34.95 -4.37 4.23
N MET A 95 34.92 -3.60 3.14
CA MET A 95 35.75 -2.41 2.92
C MET A 95 35.25 -1.15 3.65
N GLY A 96 34.11 -1.21 4.34
CA GLY A 96 33.50 -0.06 5.03
C GLY A 96 32.97 1.04 4.09
N LEU A 97 32.68 0.70 2.82
CA LEU A 97 32.12 1.64 1.85
C LEU A 97 30.63 1.88 2.11
N PRO A 98 30.12 3.12 1.95
CA PRO A 98 28.68 3.37 1.95
C PRO A 98 28.01 2.65 0.77
N VAL A 99 26.96 1.89 1.09
CA VAL A 99 26.07 1.24 0.13
C VAL A 99 24.66 1.80 0.33
N GLY A 100 24.03 2.28 -0.75
CA GLY A 100 22.67 2.83 -0.73
C GLY A 100 21.96 2.70 -2.08
N GLY A 101 20.97 3.54 -2.32
CA GLY A 101 20.28 3.65 -3.61
C GLY A 101 19.78 5.08 -3.88
N GLU A 102 18.81 5.18 -4.79
CA GLU A 102 18.29 6.47 -5.26
C GLU A 102 17.65 7.30 -4.14
N LEU A 103 16.95 6.65 -3.20
CA LEU A 103 16.27 7.33 -2.09
C LEU A 103 17.26 7.90 -1.08
N ASP A 104 18.39 7.23 -0.82
CA ASP A 104 19.44 7.75 0.07
C ASP A 104 20.11 8.99 -0.54
N LEU A 105 20.36 8.99 -1.86
CA LEU A 105 20.87 10.15 -2.59
C LEU A 105 19.87 11.32 -2.58
N PHE A 106 18.58 11.06 -2.81
CA PHE A 106 17.53 12.07 -2.77
C PHE A 106 17.34 12.66 -1.37
N ALA A 107 17.30 11.82 -0.33
CA ALA A 107 17.24 12.25 1.06
C ALA A 107 18.44 13.13 1.43
N ARG A 108 19.65 12.72 1.01
CA ARG A 108 20.87 13.49 1.24
C ARG A 108 20.89 14.81 0.46
N ALA A 109 20.30 14.83 -0.73
CA ALA A 109 20.16 16.05 -1.52
C ALA A 109 19.28 17.08 -0.81
N LEU A 110 18.10 16.68 -0.29
CA LEU A 110 17.24 17.56 0.51
C LEU A 110 17.93 18.10 1.76
N LEU A 111 18.71 17.27 2.48
CA LEU A 111 19.51 17.72 3.62
C LEU A 111 20.59 18.75 3.23
N ASP A 112 21.29 18.54 2.11
CA ASP A 112 22.28 19.49 1.58
C ASP A 112 21.64 20.80 1.05
N LEU A 113 20.33 20.83 0.76
CA LEU A 113 19.56 22.05 0.43
C LEU A 113 19.07 22.80 1.70
N GLN A 114 18.81 22.07 2.79
CA GLN A 114 18.46 22.69 4.08
C GLN A 114 19.64 23.46 4.70
N THR A 115 20.89 23.04 4.44
CA THR A 115 22.06 23.68 5.04
C THR A 115 22.38 25.06 4.46
N VAL A 116 22.18 26.09 5.27
CA VAL A 116 22.76 27.42 5.06
C VAL A 116 24.22 27.41 5.51
N GLU A 117 25.14 27.71 4.59
CA GLU A 117 26.54 27.96 4.97
C GLU A 117 26.63 29.31 5.69
N VAL A 118 26.98 29.28 6.98
CA VAL A 118 27.52 30.47 7.64
C VAL A 118 28.84 30.81 6.95
N PRO A 119 29.04 32.04 6.44
CA PRO A 119 30.33 32.42 5.86
C PRO A 119 31.40 32.33 6.94
N VAL A 120 32.34 31.41 6.76
CA VAL A 120 33.58 31.41 7.53
C VAL A 120 34.34 32.67 7.08
N VAL A 121 34.35 33.69 7.94
CA VAL A 121 35.26 34.80 7.79
C VAL A 121 36.65 34.21 7.99
N GLU A 122 37.43 34.13 6.92
CA GLU A 122 38.86 33.83 7.03
C GLU A 122 39.47 34.95 7.86
N ALA A 123 39.93 34.62 9.07
CA ALA A 123 40.64 35.56 9.91
C ALA A 123 41.95 35.90 9.20
N GLU A 124 42.12 37.16 8.78
CA GLU A 124 43.41 37.63 8.29
C GLU A 124 44.46 37.38 9.38
N PRO A 125 45.68 36.95 9.01
CA PRO A 125 46.71 36.63 10.00
C PRO A 125 47.11 37.90 10.76
N GLU A 126 46.74 37.95 12.04
CA GLU A 126 47.15 39.04 12.93
C GLU A 126 48.68 39.15 12.94
N ALA A 127 49.19 40.36 12.66
CA ALA A 127 50.62 40.58 12.53
C ALA A 127 51.32 40.41 13.90
N GLU A 128 52.48 39.75 13.88
CA GLU A 128 53.34 39.63 15.06
C GLU A 128 53.71 41.02 15.61
N VAL A 129 53.41 41.28 16.88
CA VAL A 129 53.86 42.46 17.62
C VAL A 129 54.71 41.99 18.80
N GLU A 130 55.88 42.60 18.95
CA GLU A 130 56.90 42.20 19.93
C GLU A 130 56.46 42.44 21.39
N ALA A 131 57.08 41.73 22.32
CA ALA A 131 56.65 41.64 23.72
C ALA A 131 57.40 42.59 24.68
N GLU A 132 56.86 42.65 25.92
CA GLU A 132 57.42 43.23 27.15
C GLU A 132 57.43 44.77 27.30
N PRO A 133 57.46 45.32 28.55
CA PRO A 133 57.45 44.65 29.86
C PRO A 133 56.25 44.99 30.77
N GLU A 134 56.25 44.40 31.96
CA GLU A 134 55.21 44.45 33.00
C GLU A 134 55.05 45.82 33.71
N ALA A 135 53.88 46.05 34.30
CA ALA A 135 53.68 46.99 35.39
C ALA A 135 52.52 46.52 36.31
N GLU A 136 52.77 46.46 37.62
CA GLU A 136 51.75 46.18 38.65
C GLU A 136 50.90 47.43 38.95
N VAL A 137 49.70 47.26 39.52
CA VAL A 137 49.24 47.92 40.78
C VAL A 137 47.79 47.55 41.11
N GLU A 138 47.63 46.95 42.30
CA GLU A 138 46.54 47.01 43.31
C GLU A 138 45.03 47.01 42.92
N ALA A 139 44.21 46.66 43.91
CA ALA A 139 42.75 46.60 43.82
C ALA A 139 42.09 47.52 44.85
N GLU A 140 40.94 48.09 44.52
CA GLU A 140 40.04 48.74 45.48
C GLU A 140 38.57 48.51 45.09
N ALA A 141 37.64 48.80 46.01
CA ALA A 141 36.23 48.42 45.91
C ALA A 141 35.31 49.51 46.50
N GLN A 142 33.97 49.29 46.41
CA GLN A 142 32.87 50.16 46.89
C GLN A 142 32.57 51.36 45.97
N ALA A 143 31.36 51.96 45.95
CA ALA A 143 29.98 51.51 46.22
C ALA A 143 28.98 52.64 45.81
N ALA A 144 27.67 52.34 45.80
CA ALA A 144 26.55 53.32 45.80
C ALA A 144 26.41 54.19 44.50
N GLU A 145 25.34 54.95 44.19
CA GLU A 145 23.88 55.02 44.48
C GLU A 145 23.27 56.04 43.46
N ALA A 146 21.97 56.16 43.12
CA ALA A 146 20.73 55.38 43.33
C ALA A 146 19.69 55.78 42.23
N GLU A 147 18.41 55.96 42.61
CA GLU A 147 17.27 56.56 41.88
C GLU A 147 16.65 55.80 40.67
N ALA A 148 15.33 55.65 40.53
CA ALA A 148 14.22 55.82 41.50
C ALA A 148 12.94 55.02 41.09
N GLU A 149 12.14 54.67 42.10
CA GLU A 149 10.79 54.05 42.07
C GLU A 149 9.67 55.12 41.80
N PRO A 150 8.33 54.93 42.00
CA PRO A 150 7.51 53.80 42.56
C PRO A 150 6.38 53.26 41.64
N ALA A 151 5.93 51.98 41.71
CA ALA A 151 5.05 51.28 42.69
C ALA A 151 3.51 51.42 42.40
N ALA A 152 2.55 50.62 42.93
CA ALA A 152 2.61 49.74 44.12
C ALA A 152 1.52 48.61 44.17
N GLN A 153 1.85 47.52 44.90
CA GLN A 153 1.00 46.75 45.88
C GLN A 153 -0.20 45.89 45.39
N THR A 154 -0.62 44.80 46.06
CA THR A 154 -0.32 44.26 47.43
C THR A 154 -0.42 42.71 47.51
N ALA A 155 0.15 42.09 48.56
CA ALA A 155 0.00 40.66 48.96
C ALA A 155 -0.47 40.52 50.43
N PRO A 156 -0.71 39.29 50.96
CA PRO A 156 0.25 38.60 51.86
C PRO A 156 0.39 37.06 51.57
N GLU A 157 1.50 36.34 51.85
CA GLU A 157 2.21 36.00 53.12
C GLU A 157 1.45 35.03 54.06
N ALA A 158 2.04 34.02 54.73
CA ALA A 158 3.42 33.46 54.86
C ALA A 158 3.34 31.92 55.18
N ALA A 159 4.30 31.09 55.62
CA ALA A 159 5.71 31.18 56.09
C ALA A 159 6.44 29.79 56.01
N GLN A 160 7.64 29.63 56.60
CA GLN A 160 8.33 28.36 56.95
C GLN A 160 8.77 28.41 58.46
N PRO A 161 9.45 27.40 59.08
CA PRO A 161 10.93 27.28 58.96
C PRO A 161 11.64 25.91 59.26
N ASP A 162 12.89 25.81 58.77
CA ASP A 162 14.13 25.23 59.38
C ASP A 162 14.40 23.73 59.68
N VAL A 163 15.72 23.46 59.84
CA VAL A 163 16.44 22.16 59.92
C VAL A 163 17.44 22.15 61.09
N PRO A 164 17.67 21.01 61.77
CA PRO A 164 19.01 20.71 62.31
C PRO A 164 19.44 19.22 62.26
N ALA A 165 20.75 18.98 62.46
CA ALA A 165 21.41 17.69 62.72
C ALA A 165 22.78 17.97 63.42
N PRO A 166 23.60 16.98 63.89
CA PRO A 166 23.36 15.56 64.17
C PRO A 166 23.72 15.13 65.64
N VAL A 167 23.46 13.88 66.05
CA VAL A 167 24.01 13.24 67.29
C VAL A 167 24.18 11.72 67.10
N GLU A 168 25.12 11.07 67.82
CA GLU A 168 25.50 9.65 67.69
C GLU A 168 24.91 8.67 68.73
N ALA A 169 24.97 7.37 68.38
CA ALA A 169 25.21 6.16 69.20
C ALA A 169 24.30 5.77 70.40
N SER A 170 23.64 4.60 70.29
CA SER A 170 23.88 3.40 71.16
C SER A 170 22.95 2.20 70.82
N ALA A 171 23.37 0.98 71.17
CA ALA A 171 22.66 -0.31 70.99
C ALA A 171 22.33 -0.93 72.40
N PRO A 172 21.83 -2.19 72.60
CA PRO A 172 21.60 -3.31 71.67
C PRO A 172 20.36 -4.23 71.92
N GLU A 173 20.36 -5.40 71.22
CA GLU A 173 19.77 -6.73 71.53
C GLU A 173 18.30 -7.16 71.21
N VAL A 174 18.20 -8.02 70.17
CA VAL A 174 17.64 -9.40 70.13
C VAL A 174 16.16 -9.69 70.50
N VAL A 175 15.40 -10.27 69.56
CA VAL A 175 14.85 -11.67 69.59
C VAL A 175 14.20 -12.04 68.23
N ALA A 176 14.57 -13.21 67.70
CA ALA A 176 13.91 -14.08 66.69
C ALA A 176 13.29 -13.50 65.38
N ALA A 177 13.63 -14.14 64.26
CA ALA A 177 12.97 -13.98 62.96
C ALA A 177 12.59 -15.37 62.37
N PRO A 178 11.52 -15.45 61.55
CA PRO A 178 11.31 -16.58 60.64
C PRO A 178 11.39 -16.15 59.15
N GLU A 179 12.31 -16.81 58.44
CA GLU A 179 12.27 -17.21 57.01
C GLU A 179 11.51 -16.32 55.99
N THR A 180 12.29 -15.61 55.17
CA THR A 180 11.85 -15.08 53.86
C THR A 180 12.08 -16.11 52.74
N PRO A 181 11.20 -16.23 51.72
CA PRO A 181 11.49 -17.00 50.53
C PRO A 181 12.62 -16.36 49.71
N GLU A 182 13.49 -17.20 49.15
CA GLU A 182 14.74 -16.78 48.50
C GLU A 182 14.51 -16.30 47.05
N ALA A 183 15.35 -15.37 46.58
CA ALA A 183 15.31 -14.86 45.21
C ALA A 183 16.26 -15.67 44.31
N VAL A 184 15.79 -16.05 43.12
CA VAL A 184 16.60 -16.79 42.14
C VAL A 184 17.39 -15.80 41.28
N GLU A 185 18.72 -15.85 41.37
CA GLU A 185 19.63 -15.12 40.48
C GLU A 185 19.68 -15.76 39.07
N PRO A 186 19.86 -14.96 38.00
CA PRO A 186 20.16 -15.49 36.67
C PRO A 186 21.64 -15.92 36.59
N ALA A 187 21.89 -17.22 36.46
CA ALA A 187 23.24 -17.76 36.33
C ALA A 187 23.92 -17.41 35.00
N GLU A 188 25.25 -17.32 35.02
CA GLU A 188 26.09 -17.16 33.82
C GLU A 188 26.03 -18.40 32.90
N PRO A 189 26.12 -18.24 31.57
CA PRO A 189 26.19 -19.38 30.64
C PRO A 189 27.58 -20.04 30.69
N ALA A 190 27.66 -21.21 31.32
CA ALA A 190 28.89 -22.00 31.37
C ALA A 190 29.31 -22.56 30.00
N GLU A 191 30.62 -22.62 29.75
CA GLU A 191 31.19 -23.25 28.56
C GLU A 191 30.93 -24.77 28.55
N LEU A 192 30.24 -25.26 27.52
CA LEU A 192 30.09 -26.70 27.27
C LEU A 192 31.22 -27.21 26.38
N GLN A 193 32.25 -27.78 27.01
CA GLN A 193 33.34 -28.47 26.32
C GLN A 193 32.82 -29.69 25.55
N ALA A 194 33.02 -29.72 24.23
CA ALA A 194 32.71 -30.88 23.41
C ALA A 194 33.79 -31.98 23.63
N VAL A 195 33.37 -33.13 24.16
CA VAL A 195 34.22 -34.33 24.26
C VAL A 195 34.28 -35.01 22.88
N PRO A 196 35.46 -35.39 22.37
CA PRO A 196 35.59 -35.86 20.99
C PRO A 196 35.04 -37.27 20.78
N ALA A 197 34.46 -37.50 19.60
CA ALA A 197 34.18 -38.84 19.09
C ALA A 197 35.36 -39.30 18.21
N GLU A 198 35.99 -40.42 18.57
CA GLU A 198 37.05 -41.03 17.75
C GLU A 198 36.49 -41.85 16.56
N PRO A 199 37.25 -41.97 15.45
CA PRO A 199 36.75 -42.55 14.21
C PRO A 199 36.93 -44.07 14.13
N VAL A 200 36.02 -44.75 13.41
CA VAL A 200 36.19 -46.14 12.98
C VAL A 200 35.86 -46.30 11.50
N GLU A 201 36.91 -46.59 10.73
CA GLU A 201 36.99 -47.26 9.42
C GLU A 201 35.84 -47.11 8.39
N ALA A 202 36.14 -46.40 7.30
CA ALA A 202 35.57 -46.65 5.96
C ALA A 202 36.72 -46.80 4.95
N THR A 203 36.82 -47.95 4.28
CA THR A 203 38.07 -48.41 3.65
C THR A 203 37.97 -48.59 2.14
N GLN A 204 38.65 -47.70 1.38
CA GLN A 204 38.99 -47.79 -0.07
C GLN A 204 37.77 -47.79 -1.03
N ALA A 205 37.80 -47.18 -2.22
CA ALA A 205 38.87 -46.81 -3.16
C ALA A 205 38.35 -45.68 -4.11
N ALA A 206 39.06 -45.07 -5.07
CA ALA A 206 40.49 -44.87 -5.38
C ALA A 206 40.59 -43.64 -6.35
N GLN A 207 41.78 -43.06 -6.51
CA GLN A 207 42.03 -41.89 -7.38
C GLN A 207 42.13 -42.26 -8.88
N PRO A 208 42.08 -41.26 -9.78
CA PRO A 208 43.35 -40.84 -10.42
C PRO A 208 43.51 -39.31 -10.53
N ALA A 209 44.70 -38.86 -10.96
CA ALA A 209 45.04 -37.45 -11.20
C ALA A 209 46.02 -37.28 -12.39
N GLU A 210 46.16 -36.02 -12.85
CA GLU A 210 47.17 -35.46 -13.78
C GLU A 210 47.17 -35.90 -15.26
N ALA A 211 46.95 -34.93 -16.18
CA ALA A 211 47.92 -34.53 -17.22
C ALA A 211 47.43 -33.33 -18.09
N GLN A 212 48.37 -32.48 -18.52
CA GLN A 212 48.29 -31.51 -19.64
C GLN A 212 49.34 -31.95 -20.73
N PRO A 213 49.61 -31.25 -21.87
CA PRO A 213 49.08 -29.97 -22.41
C PRO A 213 48.78 -29.90 -23.95
N GLU A 214 48.12 -28.79 -24.37
CA GLU A 214 48.32 -27.98 -25.62
C GLU A 214 48.37 -28.58 -27.07
N PRO A 215 48.30 -27.77 -28.18
CA PRO A 215 47.64 -26.46 -28.44
C PRO A 215 46.90 -26.35 -29.81
N THR A 216 46.52 -25.11 -30.21
CA THR A 216 46.17 -24.58 -31.57
C THR A 216 44.69 -24.51 -32.05
N ALA A 217 44.44 -23.61 -33.03
CA ALA A 217 43.15 -23.14 -33.58
C ALA A 217 43.34 -22.71 -35.08
N PRO A 218 42.56 -21.80 -35.73
CA PRO A 218 41.10 -21.54 -35.78
C PRO A 218 40.52 -21.53 -37.24
N ALA A 219 39.19 -21.49 -37.38
CA ALA A 219 38.43 -21.03 -38.58
C ALA A 219 36.97 -20.76 -38.16
N MET A 220 36.13 -19.81 -38.63
CA MET A 220 36.04 -18.79 -39.70
C MET A 220 34.77 -19.01 -40.55
N ALA A 221 34.13 -17.90 -40.96
CA ALA A 221 32.90 -17.78 -41.78
C ALA A 221 31.58 -18.30 -41.14
N GLU A 222 30.37 -17.87 -41.53
CA GLU A 222 29.74 -16.61 -41.97
C GLU A 222 28.37 -16.96 -42.61
N ALA A 223 27.54 -15.93 -42.86
CA ALA A 223 26.38 -15.92 -43.77
C ALA A 223 25.03 -16.58 -43.36
N MET A 224 23.98 -15.76 -43.49
CA MET A 224 22.56 -16.11 -43.65
C MET A 224 22.27 -16.48 -45.14
N PRO A 225 21.04 -16.84 -45.60
CA PRO A 225 19.75 -16.95 -44.90
C PRO A 225 19.03 -18.30 -45.13
N ARG A 226 17.75 -18.39 -44.71
CA ARG A 226 16.80 -19.47 -45.07
C ARG A 226 15.47 -18.90 -45.56
N ASP A 227 15.03 -19.34 -46.74
CA ASP A 227 13.64 -19.36 -47.22
C ASP A 227 13.58 -20.12 -48.58
N PRO A 228 12.43 -20.56 -49.13
CA PRO A 228 11.20 -21.11 -48.52
C PRO A 228 10.90 -22.55 -49.05
N SER A 229 9.68 -23.05 -48.74
CA SER A 229 8.89 -24.02 -49.56
C SER A 229 9.19 -25.54 -49.49
N ILE A 230 8.20 -26.34 -49.05
CA ILE A 230 7.39 -27.29 -49.85
C ILE A 230 6.51 -28.17 -48.93
N SER A 231 5.29 -28.51 -49.36
CA SER A 231 4.34 -29.39 -48.66
C SER A 231 4.00 -30.64 -49.48
N VAL A 232 3.89 -31.82 -48.85
CA VAL A 232 3.23 -33.04 -49.37
C VAL A 232 2.58 -33.78 -48.18
N ALA A 233 1.55 -34.63 -48.39
CA ALA A 233 0.71 -35.17 -47.32
C ALA A 233 0.21 -36.62 -47.56
N VAL A 234 -0.21 -37.32 -46.46
CA VAL A 234 -1.20 -38.45 -46.43
C VAL A 234 -0.69 -39.80 -47.05
N PRO A 235 -1.25 -41.05 -46.87
CA PRO A 235 -2.44 -41.59 -46.10
C PRO A 235 -2.29 -42.92 -45.24
N VAL A 236 -3.23 -43.17 -44.26
CA VAL A 236 -3.95 -44.48 -43.95
C VAL A 236 -3.14 -45.71 -43.39
N PRO A 237 -3.65 -46.84 -42.77
CA PRO A 237 -5.00 -47.42 -42.42
C PRO A 237 -5.23 -47.91 -40.93
N VAL A 238 -6.27 -48.76 -40.69
CA VAL A 238 -6.78 -49.45 -39.44
C VAL A 238 -7.57 -50.76 -39.86
N PRO A 239 -8.27 -51.62 -39.04
CA PRO A 239 -8.56 -51.72 -37.57
C PRO A 239 -8.55 -53.16 -36.89
N THR A 240 -8.85 -53.26 -35.56
CA THR A 240 -9.29 -54.48 -34.76
C THR A 240 -8.29 -55.67 -34.62
N GLN A 241 -8.44 -56.79 -33.85
CA GLN A 241 -9.47 -57.57 -33.08
C GLN A 241 -8.77 -58.27 -31.84
N ALA A 242 -9.36 -59.03 -30.87
CA ALA A 242 -10.65 -59.18 -30.14
C ALA A 242 -10.51 -60.25 -28.98
N SER A 243 -11.59 -60.58 -28.23
CA SER A 243 -11.75 -61.69 -27.21
C SER A 243 -10.97 -61.64 -25.87
N GLU A 244 -11.37 -62.22 -24.71
CA GLU A 244 -12.66 -62.78 -24.17
C GLU A 244 -12.61 -62.94 -22.61
N VAL A 245 -13.75 -63.19 -21.93
CA VAL A 245 -14.02 -63.09 -20.45
C VAL A 245 -15.28 -63.94 -20.09
N PRO A 246 -15.59 -64.49 -18.86
CA PRO A 246 -14.92 -64.57 -17.53
C PRO A 246 -14.82 -66.03 -16.93
N GLU A 247 -14.41 -66.20 -15.65
CA GLU A 247 -15.19 -66.92 -14.56
C GLU A 247 -14.50 -66.95 -13.16
N ALA A 248 -15.21 -67.44 -12.12
CA ALA A 248 -14.81 -67.65 -10.70
C ALA A 248 -15.71 -68.78 -10.09
N PRO A 249 -15.69 -69.17 -8.78
CA PRO A 249 -14.86 -68.80 -7.62
C PRO A 249 -14.36 -70.02 -6.78
N ALA A 250 -13.90 -69.81 -5.52
CA ALA A 250 -14.07 -70.66 -4.30
C ALA A 250 -12.82 -70.80 -3.37
N GLU A 251 -13.10 -71.10 -2.09
CA GLU A 251 -12.24 -71.09 -0.89
C GLU A 251 -11.69 -72.51 -0.51
N PRO A 252 -10.79 -72.76 0.50
CA PRO A 252 -11.03 -72.43 1.94
C PRO A 252 -9.82 -72.19 2.90
N VAL A 253 -10.09 -71.56 4.07
CA VAL A 253 -9.53 -71.83 5.44
C VAL A 253 -8.00 -71.71 5.70
N ALA A 254 -7.47 -71.12 6.81
CA ALA A 254 -7.95 -70.16 7.83
C ALA A 254 -6.72 -69.68 8.69
N GLY A 255 -6.84 -68.59 9.46
CA GLY A 255 -5.80 -68.13 10.41
C GLY A 255 -6.12 -66.82 11.14
N GLU A 256 -6.15 -66.87 12.47
CA GLU A 256 -6.66 -65.86 13.43
C GLU A 256 -6.04 -64.44 13.36
N ALA A 257 -6.88 -63.39 13.45
CA ALA A 257 -6.94 -62.44 14.58
C ALA A 257 -7.90 -61.25 14.32
N THR A 258 -8.79 -60.94 15.28
CA THR A 258 -9.65 -59.72 15.28
C THR A 258 -9.83 -59.18 16.70
N PRO A 259 -10.19 -57.89 16.84
CA PRO A 259 -11.41 -57.59 17.60
C PRO A 259 -12.27 -56.48 16.99
N GLU A 260 -13.59 -56.58 17.22
CA GLU A 260 -14.60 -55.54 16.99
C GLU A 260 -15.74 -55.74 18.04
N PRO A 261 -16.85 -54.95 18.10
CA PRO A 261 -16.97 -53.81 19.02
C PRO A 261 -18.14 -53.92 20.05
N ALA A 262 -18.60 -52.76 20.55
CA ALA A 262 -19.97 -52.46 21.02
C ALA A 262 -20.35 -52.53 22.54
N VAL A 263 -20.34 -51.35 23.18
CA VAL A 263 -21.35 -50.74 24.12
C VAL A 263 -21.90 -51.55 25.36
N PRO A 264 -22.70 -50.99 26.32
CA PRO A 264 -22.40 -51.14 27.76
C PRO A 264 -23.52 -51.82 28.60
N VAL A 265 -23.38 -51.88 29.94
CA VAL A 265 -24.45 -51.73 30.98
C VAL A 265 -23.93 -51.91 32.44
N THR A 266 -24.34 -51.00 33.37
CA THR A 266 -24.49 -51.02 34.88
C THR A 266 -23.69 -51.98 35.80
N ALA A 267 -23.46 -51.75 37.11
CA ALA A 267 -23.63 -50.67 38.13
C ALA A 267 -22.63 -50.95 39.29
N ASP A 268 -22.29 -50.06 40.23
CA ASP A 268 -22.95 -49.69 41.51
C ASP A 268 -21.92 -48.89 42.35
N ALA A 269 -22.18 -48.15 43.45
CA ALA A 269 -23.39 -47.56 44.03
C ALA A 269 -23.00 -46.52 45.13
N ASN A 270 -23.84 -45.50 45.37
CA ASN A 270 -24.12 -44.94 46.70
C ASN A 270 -25.34 -43.98 46.66
N ALA A 271 -26.10 -43.88 47.76
CA ALA A 271 -27.39 -43.15 47.88
C ALA A 271 -27.29 -41.94 48.85
N VAL A 272 -28.28 -41.06 49.12
CA VAL A 272 -29.76 -40.96 48.91
C VAL A 272 -30.10 -39.46 48.63
N SER A 273 -31.29 -38.90 48.32
CA SER A 273 -32.74 -39.20 48.43
C SER A 273 -33.48 -38.76 47.12
N GLN A 274 -34.77 -38.98 46.80
CA GLN A 274 -36.09 -38.94 47.49
C GLN A 274 -36.58 -37.50 47.87
N GLU A 275 -37.76 -37.00 47.46
CA GLU A 275 -38.95 -37.53 46.72
C GLU A 275 -39.41 -36.49 45.64
N ALA A 276 -39.86 -36.84 44.42
CA ALA A 276 -41.23 -37.21 43.94
C ALA A 276 -42.29 -36.05 43.95
N ALA A 277 -43.24 -35.88 43.01
CA ALA A 277 -43.67 -36.72 41.87
C ALA A 277 -44.45 -35.95 40.74
N THR A 278 -44.38 -36.49 39.50
CA THR A 278 -45.43 -36.67 38.46
C THR A 278 -46.31 -35.56 37.83
N GLU A 279 -46.36 -35.62 36.47
CA GLU A 279 -47.51 -35.47 35.55
C GLU A 279 -48.07 -34.09 35.09
N ALA A 280 -48.61 -34.13 33.87
CA ALA A 280 -49.37 -33.10 33.14
C ALA A 280 -50.56 -33.81 32.43
N PRO A 281 -51.66 -33.12 32.00
CA PRO A 281 -51.62 -32.30 30.79
C PRO A 281 -52.57 -31.07 30.81
N ALA A 282 -52.80 -30.46 29.63
CA ALA A 282 -53.45 -29.15 29.41
C ALA A 282 -55.00 -29.14 29.41
N ALA A 283 -55.59 -27.96 29.69
CA ALA A 283 -56.87 -27.50 29.11
C ALA A 283 -57.10 -25.97 29.26
N GLU A 284 -57.72 -25.39 28.22
CA GLU A 284 -58.66 -24.24 28.16
C GLU A 284 -58.34 -22.80 28.65
N THR A 285 -58.63 -21.87 27.74
CA THR A 285 -58.85 -20.41 27.84
C THR A 285 -60.19 -20.08 28.54
N PRO A 286 -60.47 -18.84 29.06
CA PRO A 286 -60.59 -17.62 28.22
C PRO A 286 -60.25 -16.25 28.87
N GLY A 287 -60.19 -15.20 28.05
CA GLY A 287 -60.17 -13.79 28.51
C GLY A 287 -59.74 -12.79 27.43
N SER A 288 -60.67 -11.93 26.99
CA SER A 288 -60.38 -10.83 26.06
C SER A 288 -59.73 -9.63 26.76
N PRO A 289 -59.14 -8.70 25.97
CA PRO A 289 -59.46 -7.28 26.16
C PRO A 289 -60.03 -6.63 24.89
N GLU A 290 -60.70 -5.49 25.07
CA GLU A 290 -61.36 -4.71 24.02
C GLU A 290 -60.41 -3.77 23.27
N ALA A 291 -60.93 -3.15 22.20
CA ALA A 291 -60.21 -2.24 21.32
C ALA A 291 -60.63 -0.76 21.59
N PRO A 292 -60.32 0.28 20.77
CA PRO A 292 -59.80 1.54 21.31
C PRO A 292 -60.78 2.72 21.29
N GLU A 293 -60.47 3.75 22.07
CA GLU A 293 -61.12 5.07 21.97
C GLU A 293 -60.48 5.95 20.90
N ALA A 294 -61.32 6.66 20.15
CA ALA A 294 -60.98 7.84 19.36
C ALA A 294 -62.08 8.90 19.54
N PRO A 295 -61.74 10.20 19.68
CA PRO A 295 -62.74 11.22 19.98
C PRO A 295 -63.42 11.82 18.72
N ALA A 296 -64.59 12.42 18.98
CA ALA A 296 -65.36 13.37 18.14
C ALA A 296 -66.41 12.82 17.15
N ALA A 297 -67.67 12.97 17.55
CA ALA A 297 -68.81 13.29 16.67
C ALA A 297 -69.65 14.36 17.38
N SER A 298 -70.25 15.34 16.71
CA SER A 298 -71.65 15.28 16.24
C SER A 298 -72.05 16.66 15.68
N PRO A 299 -73.18 16.80 14.95
CA PRO A 299 -73.73 15.88 13.94
C PRO A 299 -74.19 16.63 12.65
N GLU A 300 -74.58 15.93 11.59
CA GLU A 300 -75.95 16.00 11.05
C GLU A 300 -76.20 15.13 9.79
N GLN A 301 -77.47 14.72 9.64
CA GLN A 301 -78.20 14.27 8.43
C GLN A 301 -77.75 13.00 7.69
N ALA A 302 -78.75 12.16 7.37
CA ALA A 302 -78.62 10.79 6.87
C ALA A 302 -79.21 10.63 5.45
N SER A 303 -78.87 9.54 4.73
CA SER A 303 -79.87 8.77 3.94
C SER A 303 -79.38 7.39 3.43
N THR A 304 -80.22 6.36 3.62
CA THR A 304 -80.46 5.17 2.74
C THR A 304 -79.32 4.33 2.11
N ALA A 305 -79.05 3.18 2.74
CA ALA A 305 -79.20 1.80 2.21
C ALA A 305 -78.78 1.39 0.76
N ALA A 306 -77.75 0.51 0.66
CA ALA A 306 -77.77 -0.91 0.24
C ALA A 306 -78.54 -1.42 -1.02
N PRO A 307 -78.20 -2.59 -1.63
CA PRO A 307 -76.99 -3.45 -1.50
C PRO A 307 -76.45 -4.10 -2.83
N ALA A 308 -75.40 -4.95 -2.66
CA ALA A 308 -75.20 -6.28 -3.31
C ALA A 308 -74.23 -6.50 -4.51
N SER A 309 -73.73 -7.74 -4.54
CA SER A 309 -72.99 -8.49 -5.59
C SER A 309 -71.58 -8.05 -6.04
N ALA A 310 -70.61 -8.95 -5.79
CA ALA A 310 -69.44 -9.19 -6.65
C ALA A 310 -69.76 -10.36 -7.61
N PRO A 311 -68.94 -10.68 -8.65
CA PRO A 311 -67.63 -11.29 -8.45
C PRO A 311 -66.51 -10.77 -9.39
N ALA A 312 -65.33 -11.41 -9.30
CA ALA A 312 -64.07 -10.99 -9.89
C ALA A 312 -63.92 -11.15 -11.41
N ALA A 313 -63.09 -10.29 -12.00
CA ALA A 313 -62.19 -10.59 -13.12
C ALA A 313 -60.97 -9.66 -13.04
N ALA A 314 -59.78 -10.14 -13.45
CA ALA A 314 -58.56 -9.33 -13.46
C ALA A 314 -58.29 -8.76 -14.86
N THR A 315 -58.06 -7.44 -14.95
CA THR A 315 -57.67 -6.78 -16.20
C THR A 315 -56.64 -5.68 -15.93
N VAL A 316 -55.63 -5.59 -16.79
CA VAL A 316 -54.58 -4.55 -16.78
C VAL A 316 -55.20 -3.16 -16.96
N SER A 317 -54.71 -2.16 -16.22
CA SER A 317 -54.96 -0.74 -16.51
C SER A 317 -53.66 0.08 -16.48
N ARG A 318 -53.60 1.11 -17.33
CA ARG A 318 -52.44 1.99 -17.50
C ARG A 318 -52.49 3.12 -16.48
N LEU A 319 -51.34 3.51 -15.93
CA LEU A 319 -51.17 4.77 -15.21
C LEU A 319 -50.62 5.86 -16.17
N PRO A 320 -51.08 7.12 -16.06
CA PRO A 320 -50.62 8.21 -16.91
C PRO A 320 -49.29 8.82 -16.42
N SER A 321 -48.63 9.57 -17.29
CA SER A 321 -47.33 10.20 -17.05
C SER A 321 -47.43 11.57 -16.35
N THR A 322 -46.26 12.15 -16.03
CA THR A 322 -45.99 13.52 -15.53
C THR A 322 -45.98 13.75 -14.01
N GLY A 323 -44.97 13.19 -13.35
CA GLY A 323 -44.40 13.71 -12.09
C GLY A 323 -42.98 14.23 -12.34
N LYS A 324 -42.58 15.33 -11.68
CA LYS A 324 -41.19 15.85 -11.75
C LYS A 324 -40.23 14.92 -10.97
N PRO A 325 -38.96 14.78 -11.37
CA PRO A 325 -38.00 13.96 -10.63
C PRO A 325 -37.81 14.49 -9.20
N TYR A 326 -37.97 13.60 -8.22
CA TYR A 326 -37.77 13.87 -6.80
C TYR A 326 -36.27 13.90 -6.50
N VAL A 327 -35.73 15.09 -6.25
CA VAL A 327 -34.36 15.26 -5.74
C VAL A 327 -34.40 15.07 -4.22
N PRO A 328 -33.64 14.14 -3.62
CA PRO A 328 -33.57 14.00 -2.17
C PRO A 328 -33.11 15.30 -1.50
N THR A 329 -33.87 15.81 -0.54
CA THR A 329 -33.59 17.11 0.12
C THR A 329 -32.20 17.17 0.73
N ALA A 330 -31.71 16.07 1.31
CA ALA A 330 -30.36 15.97 1.87
C ALA A 330 -29.23 16.33 0.87
N ALA A 331 -29.40 16.01 -0.42
CA ALA A 331 -28.41 16.37 -1.45
C ALA A 331 -28.40 17.88 -1.75
N LYS A 332 -29.56 18.54 -1.64
CA LYS A 332 -29.71 19.99 -1.78
C LYS A 332 -29.22 20.73 -0.54
N GLU A 333 -29.53 20.22 0.64
CA GLU A 333 -29.07 20.75 1.93
C GLU A 333 -27.54 20.66 2.06
N ALA A 334 -26.93 19.56 1.62
CA ALA A 334 -25.47 19.44 1.54
C ALA A 334 -24.84 20.43 0.54
N ALA A 335 -25.45 20.61 -0.64
CA ALA A 335 -24.99 21.58 -1.62
C ALA A 335 -25.10 23.04 -1.12
N GLU A 336 -26.19 23.38 -0.44
CA GLU A 336 -26.41 24.71 0.15
C GLU A 336 -25.46 24.99 1.33
N PHE A 337 -25.17 23.97 2.16
CA PHE A 337 -24.17 24.08 3.23
C PHE A 337 -22.75 24.34 2.67
N VAL A 338 -22.35 23.62 1.62
CA VAL A 338 -21.04 23.82 0.98
C VAL A 338 -20.96 25.15 0.23
N ALA A 339 -22.02 25.57 -0.46
CA ALA A 339 -22.08 26.89 -1.10
C ALA A 339 -21.89 28.03 -0.10
N LYS A 340 -22.50 27.91 1.09
CA LYS A 340 -22.38 28.90 2.17
C LYS A 340 -20.98 28.98 2.78
N ILE A 341 -20.20 27.90 2.74
CA ILE A 341 -18.77 27.90 3.10
C ILE A 341 -17.95 28.59 2.00
N ALA A 342 -18.29 28.39 0.72
CA ALA A 342 -17.61 29.05 -0.40
C ALA A 342 -17.86 30.57 -0.42
N GLU A 343 -19.07 31.05 -0.13
CA GLU A 343 -19.36 32.48 0.02
C GLU A 343 -18.51 33.15 1.11
N LEU A 344 -18.28 32.45 2.23
CA LEU A 344 -17.43 32.94 3.34
C LEU A 344 -15.94 33.00 2.99
N SER A 345 -15.50 32.33 1.92
CA SER A 345 -14.12 32.42 1.39
C SER A 345 -13.97 33.42 0.23
N ALA A 346 -15.07 33.94 -0.32
CA ALA A 346 -15.07 34.80 -1.51
C ALA A 346 -14.66 36.26 -1.25
N THR A 347 -14.49 36.67 0.01
CA THR A 347 -14.18 38.06 0.39
C THR A 347 -12.68 38.33 0.56
N ASN A 348 -11.86 38.03 -0.46
CA ASN A 348 -10.46 38.44 -0.53
C ASN A 348 -10.05 38.83 -1.97
N PRO A 349 -9.90 40.14 -2.30
CA PRO A 349 -9.78 40.60 -3.69
C PRO A 349 -8.31 40.66 -4.17
N ALA A 350 -7.77 39.55 -4.66
CA ALA A 350 -6.38 39.48 -5.14
C ALA A 350 -6.14 38.53 -6.33
N SER A 351 -6.80 38.76 -7.47
CA SER A 351 -6.20 38.51 -8.81
C SER A 351 -7.10 39.08 -9.93
N ALA A 352 -6.48 39.79 -10.86
CA ALA A 352 -7.08 40.19 -12.13
C ALA A 352 -6.10 39.78 -13.25
N ALA A 353 -6.63 39.34 -14.38
CA ALA A 353 -5.84 38.68 -15.43
C ALA A 353 -5.00 39.65 -16.27
N VAL A 354 -3.91 39.11 -16.83
CA VAL A 354 -3.28 39.61 -18.05
C VAL A 354 -2.99 38.38 -18.93
N GLU A 355 -3.50 38.40 -20.15
CA GLU A 355 -3.08 37.53 -21.25
C GLU A 355 -2.12 38.34 -22.13
N GLU A 356 -1.05 37.76 -22.69
CA GLU A 356 -0.59 38.13 -24.04
C GLU A 356 0.40 37.13 -24.66
N GLU A 357 0.63 37.35 -25.96
CA GLU A 357 1.09 36.46 -27.03
C GLU A 357 2.39 35.66 -26.89
N SER A 358 2.51 34.63 -27.73
CA SER A 358 3.70 33.80 -27.92
C SER A 358 4.54 34.24 -29.13
N GLN A 359 5.87 34.27 -28.99
CA GLN A 359 6.80 34.44 -30.11
C GLN A 359 7.91 33.39 -30.05
N GLN A 360 8.11 32.66 -31.16
CA GLN A 360 9.19 31.68 -31.28
C GLN A 360 10.47 32.36 -31.75
N LEU A 361 11.57 32.16 -31.02
CA LEU A 361 12.92 32.53 -31.41
C LEU A 361 13.83 31.30 -31.38
N VAL A 362 14.48 31.02 -32.49
CA VAL A 362 15.45 29.92 -32.63
C VAL A 362 16.83 30.43 -32.24
N LEU A 363 17.49 29.75 -31.31
CA LEU A 363 18.86 30.05 -30.88
C LEU A 363 19.80 28.87 -31.16
N ALA A 364 21.02 29.20 -31.58
CA ALA A 364 22.12 28.25 -31.76
C ALA A 364 22.73 27.85 -30.40
N PRO A 365 23.41 26.69 -30.29
CA PRO A 365 23.88 26.19 -29.01
C PRO A 365 24.93 27.11 -28.36
N ALA A 366 24.66 27.50 -27.12
CA ALA A 366 25.63 28.15 -26.24
C ALA A 366 26.47 27.09 -25.48
N ALA A 367 27.62 27.50 -24.95
CA ALA A 367 28.42 26.65 -24.07
C ALA A 367 27.72 26.45 -22.71
N GLU A 368 27.98 25.31 -22.06
CA GLU A 368 27.38 24.97 -20.77
C GLU A 368 27.70 26.02 -19.69
N PRO A 369 26.69 26.56 -18.99
CA PRO A 369 26.93 27.38 -17.81
C PRO A 369 27.42 26.50 -16.64
N PRO A 370 28.17 27.06 -15.66
CA PRO A 370 28.42 26.34 -14.41
C PRO A 370 27.08 26.01 -13.73
N ALA A 371 26.99 24.81 -13.14
CA ALA A 371 25.76 24.34 -12.51
C ALA A 371 25.26 25.34 -11.45
N PRO A 372 23.94 25.65 -11.42
CA PRO A 372 23.41 26.69 -10.54
C PRO A 372 23.64 26.35 -9.06
N GLU A 373 24.04 27.35 -8.27
CA GLU A 373 24.08 27.19 -6.81
C GLU A 373 22.65 27.02 -6.29
N ALA A 374 22.38 25.86 -5.70
CA ALA A 374 21.04 25.51 -5.25
C ALA A 374 20.62 26.35 -4.03
N PRO A 375 19.32 26.71 -3.91
CA PRO A 375 18.84 27.58 -2.83
C PRO A 375 19.03 26.91 -1.45
N LYS A 376 19.61 27.68 -0.53
CA LYS A 376 19.98 27.24 0.82
C LYS A 376 18.88 27.59 1.83
N GLY A 377 18.57 26.67 2.74
CA GLY A 377 17.49 26.83 3.73
C GLY A 377 16.13 26.26 3.28
N TYR A 378 16.11 25.44 2.23
CA TYR A 378 14.90 24.85 1.66
C TYR A 378 14.37 23.70 2.54
N THR A 379 13.24 23.91 3.23
CA THR A 379 12.62 22.95 4.16
C THR A 379 11.23 22.49 3.68
N PRO A 380 11.13 21.64 2.64
CA PRO A 380 9.83 21.15 2.15
C PRO A 380 9.21 20.12 3.09
N ALA A 381 7.89 19.93 2.97
CA ALA A 381 7.25 18.75 3.52
C ALA A 381 7.54 17.51 2.64
N VAL A 382 7.75 16.35 3.23
CA VAL A 382 7.96 15.08 2.52
C VAL A 382 6.92 14.07 2.98
N LEU A 383 6.05 13.67 2.05
CA LEU A 383 4.94 12.73 2.25
C LEU A 383 5.25 11.42 1.53
N ALA A 384 5.45 10.34 2.28
CA ALA A 384 5.96 9.07 1.74
C ALA A 384 4.91 7.94 1.79
N ILE A 385 4.70 7.25 0.67
CA ILE A 385 3.59 6.29 0.50
C ILE A 385 4.11 4.93 0.05
N THR A 386 3.80 3.89 0.81
CA THR A 386 3.98 2.50 0.37
C THR A 386 2.82 1.59 0.82
N GLY A 387 2.92 0.30 0.52
CA GLY A 387 1.92 -0.73 0.72
C GLY A 387 2.04 -1.79 -0.37
N THR A 388 1.23 -2.84 -0.32
CA THR A 388 1.05 -3.70 -1.50
C THR A 388 0.15 -2.98 -2.51
N ASN A 389 -1.05 -2.62 -2.08
CA ASN A 389 -2.12 -2.01 -2.90
C ASN A 389 -2.43 -0.56 -2.50
N GLY A 390 -3.16 0.16 -3.37
CA GLY A 390 -3.60 1.55 -3.15
C GLY A 390 -2.56 2.64 -3.43
N LYS A 391 -1.25 2.32 -3.36
CA LYS A 391 -0.11 3.24 -3.50
C LYS A 391 -0.36 4.43 -4.45
N THR A 392 -0.48 4.16 -5.74
CA THR A 392 -0.60 5.20 -6.79
C THR A 392 -1.84 6.06 -6.63
N THR A 393 -2.97 5.44 -6.26
CA THR A 393 -4.22 6.16 -6.02
C THR A 393 -4.06 7.15 -4.87
N VAL A 394 -3.35 6.78 -3.80
CA VAL A 394 -3.06 7.68 -2.67
C VAL A 394 -2.00 8.72 -3.04
N THR A 395 -0.99 8.37 -3.84
CA THR A 395 0.06 9.29 -4.31
C THR A 395 -0.52 10.41 -5.17
N SER A 396 -1.22 10.07 -6.27
CA SER A 396 -1.84 11.05 -7.15
C SER A 396 -2.92 11.88 -6.44
N LEU A 397 -3.74 11.24 -5.59
CA LEU A 397 -4.73 11.95 -4.79
C LEU A 397 -4.06 12.93 -3.82
N THR A 398 -3.05 12.50 -3.04
CA THR A 398 -2.33 13.39 -2.12
C THR A 398 -1.68 14.56 -2.87
N GLY A 399 -1.07 14.32 -4.03
CA GLY A 399 -0.57 15.39 -4.90
C GLY A 399 -1.65 16.41 -5.26
N GLN A 400 -2.81 15.95 -5.76
CA GLN A 400 -3.94 16.82 -6.05
C GLN A 400 -4.53 17.52 -4.81
N LEU A 401 -4.55 16.88 -3.64
CA LEU A 401 -5.02 17.52 -2.40
C LEU A 401 -4.11 18.68 -1.99
N VAL A 402 -2.79 18.52 -2.14
CA VAL A 402 -1.78 19.55 -1.85
C VAL A 402 -1.85 20.70 -2.87
N GLU A 403 -1.94 20.39 -4.17
CA GLU A 403 -2.16 21.38 -5.23
C GLU A 403 -3.44 22.20 -4.97
N ARG A 404 -4.54 21.52 -4.67
CA ARG A 404 -5.84 22.16 -4.36
C ARG A 404 -5.82 22.96 -3.06
N ALA A 405 -4.92 22.63 -2.14
CA ALA A 405 -4.65 23.40 -0.93
C ALA A 405 -3.80 24.66 -1.17
N GLY A 406 -3.34 24.89 -2.41
CA GLY A 406 -2.60 26.09 -2.81
C GLY A 406 -1.08 26.00 -2.57
N LYS A 407 -0.54 24.80 -2.36
CA LYS A 407 0.90 24.56 -2.23
C LYS A 407 1.48 23.98 -3.52
N THR A 408 2.71 24.34 -3.83
CA THR A 408 3.47 23.73 -4.92
C THR A 408 3.90 22.32 -4.55
N VAL A 409 3.83 21.39 -5.49
CA VAL A 409 4.01 19.95 -5.20
C VAL A 409 4.71 19.22 -6.35
N ALA A 410 5.64 18.34 -6.02
CA ALA A 410 6.19 17.35 -6.95
C ALA A 410 5.79 15.93 -6.55
N VAL A 411 5.45 15.12 -7.55
CA VAL A 411 5.16 13.69 -7.39
C VAL A 411 6.26 12.89 -8.07
N ALA A 412 6.88 11.95 -7.35
CA ALA A 412 8.02 11.18 -7.86
C ALA A 412 8.12 9.77 -7.26
N GLY A 413 8.96 8.92 -7.85
CA GLY A 413 9.34 7.61 -7.31
C GLY A 413 8.96 6.43 -8.22
N ASN A 414 8.34 5.40 -7.62
CA ASN A 414 8.22 4.05 -8.17
C ASN A 414 7.59 3.93 -9.58
N ILE A 415 6.63 4.80 -9.93
CA ILE A 415 5.91 4.76 -11.22
C ILE A 415 6.45 5.80 -12.23
N GLY A 416 7.44 6.59 -11.83
CA GLY A 416 7.98 7.70 -12.61
C GLY A 416 7.21 9.01 -12.37
N PRO A 417 7.87 10.18 -12.56
CA PRO A 417 9.29 10.35 -12.82
C PRO A 417 10.20 9.90 -11.65
N THR A 418 11.49 9.70 -11.92
CA THR A 418 12.47 9.23 -10.91
C THR A 418 12.70 10.31 -9.84
N LEU A 419 13.18 9.95 -8.65
CA LEU A 419 13.41 10.91 -7.57
C LEU A 419 14.47 11.95 -7.97
N LEU A 420 15.57 11.49 -8.58
CA LEU A 420 16.72 12.35 -8.87
C LEU A 420 16.59 13.13 -10.18
N ASP A 421 15.93 12.60 -11.22
CA ASP A 421 15.64 13.41 -12.42
C ASP A 421 14.62 14.52 -12.07
N THR A 422 13.61 14.23 -11.24
CA THR A 422 12.60 15.23 -10.81
C THR A 422 13.23 16.32 -9.96
N LEU A 423 14.09 15.97 -9.00
CA LEU A 423 14.82 16.94 -8.20
C LEU A 423 15.76 17.80 -9.07
N SER A 424 16.47 17.19 -10.02
CA SER A 424 17.32 17.92 -10.97
C SER A 424 16.51 18.94 -11.78
N ALA A 425 15.37 18.51 -12.36
CA ALA A 425 14.51 19.39 -13.15
C ALA A 425 13.97 20.59 -12.37
N HIS A 426 13.53 20.39 -11.12
CA HIS A 426 13.08 21.49 -10.26
C HIS A 426 14.23 22.41 -9.80
N MET A 427 15.45 21.89 -9.65
CA MET A 427 16.64 22.71 -9.38
C MET A 427 17.09 23.52 -10.61
N ASP A 428 17.01 22.95 -11.81
CA ASP A 428 17.38 23.63 -13.06
C ASP A 428 16.38 24.71 -13.49
N ALA A 429 15.11 24.53 -13.13
CA ALA A 429 14.03 25.48 -13.41
C ALA A 429 13.78 26.51 -12.28
N ASP A 430 14.48 26.41 -11.14
CA ASP A 430 14.23 27.16 -9.89
C ASP A 430 12.75 27.10 -9.43
N THR A 431 12.21 25.88 -9.39
CA THR A 431 10.80 25.58 -9.04
C THR A 431 10.67 24.51 -7.95
N LEU A 432 11.60 24.49 -6.98
CA LEU A 432 11.56 23.54 -5.87
C LEU A 432 10.23 23.66 -5.09
N PRO A 433 9.47 22.55 -4.92
CA PRO A 433 8.11 22.60 -4.37
C PRO A 433 8.06 22.73 -2.84
N ASP A 434 6.96 23.24 -2.31
CA ASP A 434 6.64 23.23 -0.88
C ASP A 434 6.53 21.79 -0.32
N VAL A 435 6.11 20.83 -1.17
CA VAL A 435 5.81 19.45 -0.78
C VAL A 435 6.31 18.43 -1.82
N TRP A 436 6.91 17.35 -1.34
CA TRP A 436 7.19 16.14 -2.11
C TRP A 436 6.20 15.04 -1.75
N VAL A 437 5.60 14.38 -2.74
CA VAL A 437 4.74 13.20 -2.55
C VAL A 437 5.38 12.00 -3.27
N LEU A 438 5.84 11.02 -2.49
CA LEU A 438 6.73 9.96 -2.97
C LEU A 438 6.04 8.60 -2.96
N GLU A 439 5.87 7.96 -4.13
CA GLU A 439 5.52 6.52 -4.18
C GLU A 439 6.79 5.68 -4.03
N LEU A 440 6.87 4.86 -2.99
CA LEU A 440 8.04 4.03 -2.69
C LEU A 440 7.69 2.54 -2.69
N SER A 441 8.44 1.76 -3.47
CA SER A 441 8.39 0.28 -3.43
C SER A 441 9.14 -0.29 -2.24
N SER A 442 8.87 -1.57 -1.91
CA SER A 442 9.68 -2.30 -0.92
C SER A 442 11.14 -2.51 -1.36
N PHE A 443 11.41 -2.45 -2.66
CA PHE A 443 12.78 -2.50 -3.20
C PHE A 443 13.54 -1.18 -3.03
N GLN A 444 12.86 -0.04 -3.24
CA GLN A 444 13.42 1.29 -2.96
C GLN A 444 13.65 1.52 -1.46
N LEU A 445 12.83 0.91 -0.61
CA LEU A 445 12.96 0.99 0.86
C LEU A 445 13.90 -0.07 1.44
N ASP A 446 14.36 -1.05 0.65
CA ASP A 446 15.29 -2.03 1.19
C ASP A 446 16.69 -1.43 1.43
N GLY A 447 17.32 -1.78 2.55
CA GLY A 447 18.66 -1.31 2.94
C GLY A 447 18.78 0.17 3.32
N VAL A 448 17.84 1.03 2.91
CA VAL A 448 17.87 2.51 3.08
C VAL A 448 18.23 2.95 4.50
N GLN A 449 19.08 3.98 4.59
CA GLN A 449 19.54 4.59 5.84
C GLN A 449 19.30 6.11 5.83
N GLY A 450 18.74 6.65 6.91
CA GLY A 450 18.63 8.10 7.11
C GLY A 450 17.54 8.83 6.31
N PHE A 451 16.65 8.12 5.59
CA PHE A 451 15.42 8.72 5.09
C PHE A 451 14.50 9.13 6.25
N GLU A 452 14.05 10.38 6.25
CA GLU A 452 13.22 10.96 7.30
C GLU A 452 12.13 11.85 6.64
N PRO A 453 10.88 11.37 6.55
CA PRO A 453 9.78 12.14 5.98
C PRO A 453 9.11 13.04 7.04
N THR A 454 8.29 13.99 6.60
CA THR A 454 7.35 14.72 7.46
C THR A 454 6.25 13.77 7.95
N ALA A 455 5.67 13.00 7.02
CA ALA A 455 4.71 11.95 7.32
C ALA A 455 4.82 10.79 6.33
N ALA A 456 4.50 9.59 6.77
CA ALA A 456 4.55 8.40 5.93
C ALA A 456 3.42 7.41 6.24
N THR A 457 3.05 6.60 5.24
CA THR A 457 2.07 5.53 5.38
C THR A 457 2.53 4.22 4.76
N VAL A 458 2.18 3.12 5.43
CA VAL A 458 2.07 1.78 4.82
C VAL A 458 0.57 1.48 4.73
N LEU A 459 0.02 1.45 3.52
CA LEU A 459 -1.43 1.37 3.32
C LEU A 459 -2.03 0.00 3.67
N ASN A 460 -1.25 -1.07 3.48
CA ASN A 460 -1.63 -2.47 3.69
C ASN A 460 -0.43 -3.40 3.43
N LEU A 461 -0.50 -4.62 3.96
CA LEU A 461 0.38 -5.76 3.68
C LEU A 461 -0.41 -6.97 3.18
N THR A 462 -0.37 -7.22 1.87
CA THR A 462 -0.75 -8.52 1.28
C THR A 462 0.44 -9.14 0.57
N GLN A 463 0.39 -10.47 0.36
CA GLN A 463 1.45 -11.22 -0.34
C GLN A 463 1.78 -10.59 -1.70
N ASP A 464 3.06 -10.31 -1.92
CA ASP A 464 3.63 -9.80 -3.17
C ASP A 464 5.16 -9.86 -3.06
N HIS A 465 5.87 -10.08 -4.16
CA HIS A 465 7.34 -10.12 -4.24
C HIS A 465 8.06 -11.01 -3.20
N LEU A 466 7.44 -12.11 -2.77
CA LEU A 466 8.01 -13.02 -1.75
C LEU A 466 9.21 -13.83 -2.27
N ASP A 467 9.29 -14.00 -3.59
CA ASP A 467 10.45 -14.52 -4.34
C ASP A 467 11.72 -13.70 -4.11
N TRP A 468 11.59 -12.37 -4.03
CA TRP A 468 12.72 -11.45 -3.80
C TRP A 468 12.99 -11.22 -2.31
N HIS A 469 11.93 -11.09 -1.50
CA HIS A 469 12.04 -10.76 -0.06
C HIS A 469 12.25 -11.98 0.84
N GLY A 470 12.05 -13.21 0.35
CA GLY A 470 12.18 -14.44 1.14
C GLY A 470 11.05 -14.71 2.15
N GLY A 471 10.10 -13.77 2.30
CA GLY A 471 8.90 -13.96 3.13
C GLY A 471 8.25 -12.67 3.61
N MET A 472 7.00 -12.79 4.09
CA MET A 472 6.21 -11.64 4.58
C MET A 472 6.90 -10.81 5.69
N PRO A 473 7.61 -11.39 6.68
CA PRO A 473 8.28 -10.58 7.71
C PRO A 473 9.37 -9.65 7.15
N ALA A 474 10.12 -10.10 6.15
CA ALA A 474 11.15 -9.31 5.49
C ALA A 474 10.53 -8.23 4.58
N TYR A 475 9.46 -8.57 3.83
CA TYR A 475 8.68 -7.62 3.03
C TYR A 475 8.06 -6.51 3.90
N ALA A 476 7.52 -6.86 5.06
CA ALA A 476 6.99 -5.93 6.05
C ALA A 476 8.09 -5.03 6.65
N ALA A 477 9.22 -5.63 7.08
CA ALA A 477 10.35 -4.89 7.62
C ALA A 477 10.99 -3.93 6.59
N ALA A 478 11.02 -4.29 5.30
CA ALA A 478 11.44 -3.41 4.24
C ALA A 478 10.51 -2.19 4.12
N LYS A 479 9.18 -2.38 4.09
CA LYS A 479 8.23 -1.25 4.05
C LYS A 479 8.27 -0.38 5.31
N ALA A 480 8.46 -0.97 6.50
CA ALA A 480 8.48 -0.24 7.77
C ALA A 480 9.55 0.85 7.85
N ARG A 481 10.64 0.74 7.06
CA ARG A 481 11.70 1.77 6.97
C ARG A 481 11.19 3.11 6.43
N ILE A 482 10.01 3.15 5.80
CA ILE A 482 9.42 4.40 5.29
C ILE A 482 9.14 5.44 6.38
N PHE A 483 8.91 5.03 7.63
CA PHE A 483 8.48 5.94 8.71
C PHE A 483 9.59 6.84 9.28
N GLY A 484 10.85 6.62 8.89
CA GLY A 484 12.00 7.31 9.48
C GLY A 484 12.10 7.11 11.01
N ALA A 485 12.83 8.00 11.66
CA ALA A 485 12.99 7.98 13.11
C ALA A 485 11.98 8.90 13.84
N ARG A 486 11.52 9.97 13.18
CA ARG A 486 10.70 11.04 13.77
C ARG A 486 9.45 11.42 12.97
N GLY A 487 9.41 11.16 11.66
CA GLY A 487 8.24 11.46 10.81
C GLY A 487 6.91 10.89 11.33
N LEU A 488 5.78 11.54 11.05
CA LEU A 488 4.47 11.08 11.51
C LEU A 488 4.10 9.73 10.88
N MET A 489 3.75 8.74 11.70
CA MET A 489 3.25 7.45 11.20
C MET A 489 1.74 7.53 10.92
N ILE A 490 1.33 7.20 9.70
CA ILE A 490 -0.07 7.11 9.28
C ILE A 490 -0.38 5.64 9.00
N LEU A 491 -1.05 4.98 9.95
CA LEU A 491 -1.23 3.52 9.96
C LEU A 491 -2.65 3.10 9.57
N ASN A 492 -2.76 1.97 8.87
CA ASN A 492 -4.05 1.34 8.61
C ASN A 492 -4.46 0.48 9.83
N ARG A 493 -5.53 0.91 10.50
CA ARG A 493 -6.13 0.28 11.69
C ARG A 493 -6.88 -1.02 11.37
N ASP A 494 -7.15 -1.29 10.09
CA ASP A 494 -7.78 -2.52 9.61
C ASP A 494 -6.74 -3.60 9.19
N ASP A 495 -5.44 -3.35 9.38
CA ASP A 495 -4.33 -4.24 9.01
C ASP A 495 -3.37 -4.45 10.20
N ASP A 496 -3.44 -5.63 10.84
CA ASP A 496 -2.62 -5.98 12.00
C ASP A 496 -1.11 -5.94 11.70
N GLY A 497 -0.71 -6.25 10.46
CA GLY A 497 0.69 -6.22 10.03
C GLY A 497 1.25 -4.81 9.90
N VAL A 498 0.40 -3.84 9.52
CA VAL A 498 0.72 -2.41 9.55
C VAL A 498 0.70 -1.87 10.98
N MET A 499 -0.31 -2.24 11.79
CA MET A 499 -0.38 -1.80 13.19
C MET A 499 0.79 -2.32 14.04
N ALA A 500 1.32 -3.52 13.75
CA ALA A 500 2.52 -4.07 14.36
C ALA A 500 3.82 -3.28 14.04
N MET A 501 3.80 -2.34 13.09
CA MET A 501 4.93 -1.44 12.82
C MET A 501 5.03 -0.29 13.83
N LEU A 502 4.01 -0.03 14.65
CA LEU A 502 4.08 0.95 15.72
C LEU A 502 5.00 0.44 16.85
N PRO A 503 6.15 1.08 17.12
CA PRO A 503 7.06 0.61 18.16
C PRO A 503 6.44 0.74 19.56
N PRO A 504 6.77 -0.17 20.49
CA PRO A 504 6.23 -0.15 21.84
C PRO A 504 6.61 1.14 22.61
N PRO A 505 5.74 1.67 23.48
CA PRO A 505 5.99 2.94 24.18
C PRO A 505 7.28 2.93 25.02
N LEU A 506 8.14 3.93 24.82
CA LEU A 506 9.42 4.04 25.51
C LEU A 506 9.21 4.40 26.98
N ARG A 507 9.61 3.50 27.89
CA ARG A 507 9.47 3.66 29.34
C ARG A 507 10.60 4.51 29.92
N VAL A 508 10.40 5.82 29.96
CA VAL A 508 11.30 6.76 30.65
C VAL A 508 10.99 6.77 32.15
N LYS A 509 12.02 6.68 33.01
CA LYS A 509 11.84 6.72 34.48
C LYS A 509 11.13 8.01 34.91
N LEU A 510 10.16 7.89 35.81
CA LEU A 510 9.37 8.99 36.38
C LEU A 510 8.55 9.83 35.36
N GLN A 511 8.39 9.36 34.12
CA GLN A 511 7.54 10.00 33.10
C GLN A 511 6.44 9.05 32.61
N ARG A 512 5.44 9.60 31.89
CA ARG A 512 4.50 8.77 31.11
C ARG A 512 5.27 8.06 29.99
N PRO A 513 4.92 6.81 29.62
CA PRO A 513 5.55 6.13 28.49
C PRO A 513 5.41 6.96 27.21
N GLN A 514 6.52 7.22 26.53
CA GLN A 514 6.53 8.04 25.32
C GLN A 514 6.09 7.17 24.13
N VAL A 515 4.88 7.43 23.62
CA VAL A 515 4.32 6.75 22.44
C VAL A 515 4.83 7.45 21.19
N ARG A 516 5.22 6.68 20.17
CA ARG A 516 5.61 7.21 18.85
C ARG A 516 4.43 7.99 18.23
N THR A 517 4.69 9.21 17.75
CA THR A 517 3.67 10.08 17.15
C THR A 517 3.06 9.41 15.92
N HIS A 518 1.75 9.15 15.97
CA HIS A 518 1.02 8.47 14.91
C HIS A 518 -0.46 8.87 14.90
N VAL A 519 -1.06 8.79 13.72
CA VAL A 519 -2.52 8.77 13.50
C VAL A 519 -2.89 7.51 12.72
N THR A 520 -4.14 7.08 12.83
CA THR A 520 -4.62 5.87 12.15
C THR A 520 -5.86 6.15 11.29
N PHE A 521 -5.92 5.50 10.13
CA PHE A 521 -7.12 5.45 9.28
C PHE A 521 -7.66 4.02 9.25
N GLY A 522 -8.92 3.82 8.89
CA GLY A 522 -9.54 2.50 8.79
C GLY A 522 -11.00 2.61 8.33
N SER A 523 -11.70 1.49 8.20
CA SER A 523 -13.11 1.48 7.78
C SER A 523 -14.11 1.33 8.93
N ALA A 524 -13.63 1.19 10.17
CA ALA A 524 -14.40 1.45 11.39
C ALA A 524 -14.31 2.94 11.79
N MET A 525 -15.12 3.37 12.77
CA MET A 525 -15.01 4.71 13.36
C MET A 525 -13.62 4.95 13.99
N PRO A 526 -13.10 6.19 13.99
CA PRO A 526 -11.88 6.55 14.70
C PRO A 526 -12.09 6.49 16.22
N LEU A 527 -11.02 6.16 16.97
CA LEU A 527 -11.09 5.93 18.42
C LEU A 527 -10.29 6.95 19.25
N ARG A 528 -9.40 7.74 18.63
CA ARG A 528 -8.58 8.76 19.28
C ARG A 528 -8.57 10.06 18.50
N PRO A 529 -8.31 11.22 19.13
CA PRO A 529 -8.10 12.47 18.42
C PRO A 529 -7.05 12.36 17.31
N GLY A 530 -7.33 12.97 16.15
CA GLY A 530 -6.48 12.91 14.97
C GLY A 530 -6.70 11.68 14.08
N ASP A 531 -7.30 10.60 14.58
CA ASP A 531 -7.63 9.43 13.77
C ASP A 531 -8.73 9.72 12.73
N TYR A 532 -8.68 8.97 11.64
CA TYR A 532 -9.65 8.96 10.56
C TYR A 532 -10.43 7.64 10.54
N GLY A 533 -11.64 7.66 9.98
CA GLY A 533 -12.46 6.47 9.83
C GLY A 533 -13.73 6.67 9.01
N ILE A 534 -14.61 5.68 9.05
CA ILE A 534 -15.92 5.71 8.39
C ILE A 534 -17.04 5.56 9.42
N GLU A 535 -17.99 6.49 9.41
CA GLU A 535 -19.24 6.42 10.17
C GLU A 535 -20.37 5.97 9.23
N ARG A 536 -21.31 5.13 9.70
CA ARG A 536 -22.53 4.80 8.94
C ARG A 536 -23.76 5.40 9.63
N VAL A 537 -24.44 6.30 8.92
CA VAL A 537 -25.61 7.05 9.42
C VAL A 537 -26.76 6.85 8.45
N ASN A 538 -27.87 6.26 8.92
CA ASN A 538 -29.06 5.98 8.09
C ASN A 538 -28.74 5.22 6.78
N GLY A 539 -27.79 4.28 6.83
CA GLY A 539 -27.28 3.52 5.69
C GLY A 539 -26.11 4.17 4.94
N MET A 540 -26.07 5.51 4.86
CA MET A 540 -25.02 6.28 4.18
C MET A 540 -23.69 6.20 4.93
N ALA A 541 -22.60 5.96 4.20
CA ALA A 541 -21.24 6.00 4.73
C ALA A 541 -20.65 7.42 4.66
N TRP A 542 -20.02 7.87 5.74
CA TRP A 542 -19.40 9.19 5.87
C TRP A 542 -17.92 9.04 6.22
N LEU A 543 -17.07 9.78 5.51
CA LEU A 543 -15.68 9.99 5.91
C LEU A 543 -15.67 10.89 7.16
N VAL A 544 -14.98 10.46 8.22
CA VAL A 544 -14.91 11.20 9.49
C VAL A 544 -13.47 11.34 10.00
N ARG A 545 -13.23 12.41 10.75
CA ARG A 545 -12.02 12.63 11.57
C ARG A 545 -12.44 12.82 13.02
N ALA A 546 -11.75 12.18 13.96
CA ALA A 546 -11.89 12.47 15.38
C ALA A 546 -11.06 13.70 15.78
N LEU A 547 -11.66 14.57 16.60
CA LEU A 547 -11.04 15.71 17.25
C LEU A 547 -11.18 15.55 18.77
N GLU A 548 -10.37 16.25 19.56
CA GLU A 548 -10.58 16.41 21.00
C GLU A 548 -11.91 17.15 21.25
N ALA A 549 -12.69 16.72 22.24
CA ALA A 549 -13.85 17.49 22.67
C ALA A 549 -13.40 18.78 23.38
N ASP A 550 -14.11 19.87 23.07
CA ASP A 550 -13.87 21.21 23.59
C ASP A 550 -13.89 21.25 25.13
N GLU A 551 -12.79 21.74 25.75
CA GLU A 551 -12.64 21.84 27.21
C GLU A 551 -13.71 22.67 27.92
N THR A 552 -14.49 23.49 27.19
CA THR A 552 -15.62 24.23 27.76
C THR A 552 -16.77 23.34 28.23
N GLN A 553 -16.81 22.05 27.85
CA GLN A 553 -17.76 21.10 28.39
C GLN A 553 -17.42 20.74 29.85
N LYS A 554 -18.38 20.93 30.76
CA LYS A 554 -18.16 20.82 32.22
C LYS A 554 -17.90 19.37 32.66
N ARG A 555 -16.61 19.00 32.69
CA ARG A 555 -16.06 17.75 33.25
C ARG A 555 -16.79 17.34 34.54
N LYS A 556 -17.53 16.21 34.51
CA LYS A 556 -18.18 15.65 35.71
C LYS A 556 -17.12 15.13 36.67
N ARG A 557 -17.10 15.66 37.90
CA ARG A 557 -16.11 15.32 38.93
C ARG A 557 -16.25 13.86 39.38
N GLY A 558 -15.39 12.99 38.86
CA GLY A 558 -15.36 11.55 39.17
C GLY A 558 -15.60 10.61 37.98
N ALA A 559 -15.74 11.12 36.75
CA ALA A 559 -15.65 10.28 35.56
C ALA A 559 -14.21 9.75 35.36
N VAL A 560 -14.07 8.55 34.80
CA VAL A 560 -12.81 8.10 34.19
C VAL A 560 -12.54 9.00 32.98
N VAL A 561 -11.30 9.41 32.78
CA VAL A 561 -10.90 10.18 31.59
C VAL A 561 -10.73 9.21 30.41
N GLU A 562 -11.85 8.79 29.85
CA GLU A 562 -11.91 8.56 28.42
C GLU A 562 -11.78 9.94 27.76
N GLU A 563 -10.94 10.04 26.73
CA GLU A 563 -10.83 11.26 25.93
C GLU A 563 -12.12 11.39 25.11
N GLU A 564 -13.05 12.24 25.56
CA GLU A 564 -14.28 12.51 24.81
C GLU A 564 -13.89 13.02 23.41
N ILE A 565 -14.23 12.25 22.37
CA ILE A 565 -13.92 12.59 20.96
C ILE A 565 -15.12 13.22 20.27
N PHE A 566 -14.86 14.27 19.48
CA PHE A 566 -15.84 14.84 18.56
C PHE A 566 -15.60 14.32 17.14
N LEU A 567 -16.63 13.73 16.52
CA LEU A 567 -16.55 13.25 15.14
C LEU A 567 -16.89 14.38 14.15
N GLN A 568 -15.86 14.92 13.50
CA GLN A 568 -16.01 15.83 12.37
C GLN A 568 -16.35 15.02 11.11
N ARG A 569 -17.60 15.13 10.65
CA ARG A 569 -18.03 14.61 9.33
C ARG A 569 -17.41 15.45 8.22
N LEU A 570 -16.73 14.79 7.29
CA LEU A 570 -15.98 15.42 6.21
C LEU A 570 -16.81 15.45 4.91
N MET A 571 -17.22 14.28 4.43
CA MET A 571 -18.11 14.13 3.28
C MET A 571 -18.74 12.72 3.24
N PRO A 572 -19.87 12.50 2.54
CA PRO A 572 -20.35 11.17 2.20
C PRO A 572 -19.32 10.44 1.33
N ALA A 573 -19.14 9.13 1.54
CA ALA A 573 -18.31 8.31 0.66
C ALA A 573 -18.88 8.27 -0.78
N ASP A 574 -20.21 8.31 -0.90
CA ASP A 574 -20.93 8.31 -2.19
C ASP A 574 -20.70 9.59 -3.03
N ALA A 575 -20.11 10.64 -2.42
CA ALA A 575 -19.68 11.85 -3.12
C ALA A 575 -18.27 11.74 -3.72
N LEU A 576 -17.52 10.67 -3.44
CA LEU A 576 -16.30 10.33 -4.17
C LEU A 576 -16.65 9.80 -5.56
N ARG A 577 -15.89 10.19 -6.60
CA ARG A 577 -15.99 9.55 -7.92
C ARG A 577 -15.33 8.17 -7.94
N ILE A 578 -14.23 8.00 -7.19
CA ILE A 578 -13.62 6.69 -6.94
C ILE A 578 -14.52 5.85 -6.01
N ARG A 579 -15.03 4.72 -6.50
CA ARG A 579 -16.02 3.88 -5.81
C ARG A 579 -15.39 2.80 -4.93
N GLY A 580 -16.18 2.27 -3.98
CA GLY A 580 -15.82 1.14 -3.13
C GLY A 580 -15.08 1.50 -1.83
N ARG A 581 -15.24 0.64 -0.81
CA ARG A 581 -14.69 0.81 0.55
C ARG A 581 -13.18 1.00 0.59
N HIS A 582 -12.43 0.36 -0.31
CA HIS A 582 -10.97 0.52 -0.39
C HIS A 582 -10.57 1.94 -0.84
N ASN A 583 -11.34 2.57 -1.72
CA ASN A 583 -11.09 3.94 -2.17
C ASN A 583 -11.52 4.99 -1.12
N ALA A 584 -12.54 4.70 -0.31
CA ALA A 584 -12.81 5.48 0.89
C ALA A 584 -11.63 5.44 1.89
N MET A 585 -10.97 4.28 2.08
CA MET A 585 -9.76 4.20 2.91
C MET A 585 -8.56 4.93 2.28
N ASN A 586 -8.34 4.80 0.96
CA ASN A 586 -7.32 5.57 0.23
C ASN A 586 -7.52 7.09 0.42
N ALA A 587 -8.78 7.56 0.39
CA ALA A 587 -9.14 8.96 0.63
C ALA A 587 -8.79 9.44 2.06
N LEU A 588 -9.08 8.62 3.07
CA LEU A 588 -8.73 8.93 4.46
C LEU A 588 -7.20 8.99 4.67
N ALA A 589 -6.45 8.07 4.05
CA ALA A 589 -4.98 8.09 4.08
C ALA A 589 -4.41 9.34 3.39
N ALA A 590 -4.93 9.72 2.22
CA ALA A 590 -4.50 10.92 1.49
C ALA A 590 -4.83 12.22 2.26
N LEU A 591 -6.01 12.30 2.88
CA LEU A 591 -6.38 13.42 3.77
C LEU A 591 -5.45 13.52 4.98
N ALA A 592 -5.07 12.40 5.59
CA ALA A 592 -4.12 12.37 6.70
C ALA A 592 -2.73 12.85 6.28
N LEU A 593 -2.23 12.40 5.12
CA LEU A 593 -0.93 12.81 4.55
C LEU A 593 -0.90 14.31 4.25
N ALA A 594 -1.87 14.82 3.48
CA ALA A 594 -1.92 16.24 3.12
C ALA A 594 -2.16 17.14 4.35
N SER A 595 -2.95 16.69 5.34
CA SER A 595 -3.08 17.38 6.64
C SER A 595 -1.76 17.50 7.39
N ALA A 596 -0.85 16.52 7.25
CA ALA A 596 0.47 16.54 7.88
C ALA A 596 1.50 17.40 7.11
N ALA A 597 1.12 17.95 5.95
CA ALA A 597 1.81 19.03 5.26
C ALA A 597 1.02 20.35 5.38
N ASP A 598 0.30 20.57 6.50
CA ASP A 598 -0.45 21.79 6.84
C ASP A 598 -1.43 22.27 5.76
N CYS A 599 -2.05 21.34 5.01
CA CYS A 599 -3.02 21.70 3.98
C CYS A 599 -4.41 21.99 4.61
N PRO A 600 -5.07 23.13 4.29
CA PRO A 600 -6.41 23.43 4.79
C PRO A 600 -7.48 22.44 4.30
N LEU A 601 -8.34 22.00 5.22
CA LEU A 601 -9.32 20.93 4.98
C LEU A 601 -10.37 21.27 3.90
N GLY A 602 -10.84 22.52 3.83
CA GLY A 602 -11.90 22.93 2.89
C GLY A 602 -11.53 22.68 1.41
N PRO A 603 -10.42 23.25 0.91
CA PRO A 603 -9.95 22.99 -0.45
C PRO A 603 -9.59 21.52 -0.71
N MET A 604 -9.06 20.79 0.28
CA MET A 604 -8.82 19.35 0.14
C MET A 604 -10.12 18.57 -0.10
N LEU A 605 -11.20 18.84 0.63
CA LEU A 605 -12.48 18.15 0.42
C LEU A 605 -13.11 18.47 -0.95
N TYR A 606 -12.84 19.65 -1.52
CA TYR A 606 -13.19 19.93 -2.92
C TYR A 606 -12.35 19.09 -3.89
N GLY A 607 -11.02 19.05 -3.71
CA GLY A 607 -10.12 18.22 -4.53
C GLY A 607 -10.49 16.75 -4.51
N LEU A 608 -10.74 16.20 -3.32
CA LEU A 608 -11.14 14.81 -3.08
C LEU A 608 -12.43 14.42 -3.82
N ARG A 609 -13.41 15.32 -3.87
CA ARG A 609 -14.67 15.11 -4.62
C ARG A 609 -14.45 15.11 -6.14
N GLU A 610 -13.47 15.87 -6.62
CA GLU A 610 -13.19 15.99 -8.06
C GLU A 610 -12.27 14.89 -8.61
N TYR A 611 -11.41 14.29 -7.77
CA TYR A 611 -10.49 13.21 -8.16
C TYR A 611 -11.22 12.03 -8.81
N ARG A 612 -10.76 11.62 -10.00
CA ARG A 612 -11.43 10.59 -10.83
C ARG A 612 -10.82 9.19 -10.73
N GLY A 613 -9.68 9.04 -10.05
CA GLY A 613 -8.90 7.80 -10.07
C GLY A 613 -7.85 7.78 -11.17
N GLU A 614 -7.05 6.72 -11.16
CA GLU A 614 -5.97 6.47 -12.13
C GLU A 614 -6.47 5.63 -13.32
N PRO A 615 -5.91 5.81 -14.53
CA PRO A 615 -6.13 4.88 -15.63
C PRO A 615 -5.78 3.44 -15.25
N HIS A 616 -6.52 2.46 -15.77
CA HIS A 616 -6.36 1.03 -15.51
C HIS A 616 -6.53 0.59 -14.04
N ARG A 617 -7.32 1.33 -13.24
CA ARG A 617 -7.68 0.97 -11.85
C ARG A 617 -9.20 0.91 -11.67
N VAL A 618 -9.82 -0.18 -12.14
CA VAL A 618 -11.28 -0.33 -12.22
C VAL A 618 -11.90 0.81 -13.05
N GLU A 619 -11.25 1.13 -14.18
CA GLU A 619 -11.68 2.17 -15.11
C GLU A 619 -12.83 1.64 -15.99
N PRO A 620 -14.02 2.28 -16.00
CA PRO A 620 -15.08 1.91 -16.94
C PRO A 620 -14.68 2.34 -18.37
N ILE A 621 -14.57 1.39 -19.28
CA ILE A 621 -14.09 1.61 -20.66
C ILE A 621 -15.20 1.57 -21.73
N ALA A 622 -16.28 0.81 -21.50
CA ALA A 622 -17.39 0.67 -22.44
C ALA A 622 -18.67 0.17 -21.75
N ILE A 623 -19.83 0.36 -22.40
CA ILE A 623 -21.09 -0.33 -22.06
C ILE A 623 -21.60 -1.00 -23.34
N VAL A 624 -21.72 -2.32 -23.33
CA VAL A 624 -22.15 -3.13 -24.49
C VAL A 624 -23.27 -4.05 -24.01
N ASP A 625 -24.44 -4.01 -24.66
CA ASP A 625 -25.65 -4.79 -24.29
C ASP A 625 -26.08 -4.62 -22.82
N GLU A 626 -26.02 -3.39 -22.30
CA GLU A 626 -26.27 -3.04 -20.88
C GLU A 626 -25.29 -3.68 -19.88
N VAL A 627 -24.16 -4.24 -20.34
CA VAL A 627 -23.04 -4.72 -19.52
C VAL A 627 -21.91 -3.69 -19.54
N GLU A 628 -21.42 -3.28 -18.37
CA GLU A 628 -20.32 -2.31 -18.24
C GLU A 628 -18.96 -3.03 -18.12
N TYR A 629 -17.96 -2.58 -18.88
CA TYR A 629 -16.64 -3.21 -18.97
C TYR A 629 -15.59 -2.39 -18.22
N PHE A 630 -14.83 -3.06 -17.36
CA PHE A 630 -13.87 -2.45 -16.43
C PHE A 630 -12.44 -2.94 -16.65
N ASP A 631 -11.52 -1.98 -16.80
CA ASP A 631 -10.08 -2.19 -16.88
C ASP A 631 -9.42 -1.93 -15.51
N ASP A 632 -9.02 -3.02 -14.85
CA ASP A 632 -8.12 -3.03 -13.69
C ASP A 632 -6.86 -3.84 -14.02
N SER A 633 -6.25 -3.60 -15.19
CA SER A 633 -5.00 -4.29 -15.58
C SER A 633 -3.82 -4.01 -14.62
N LYS A 634 -3.87 -2.95 -13.81
CA LYS A 634 -2.94 -2.70 -12.69
C LYS A 634 -3.21 -3.59 -11.47
N GLY A 635 -4.24 -4.43 -11.48
CA GLY A 635 -4.54 -5.46 -10.49
C GLY A 635 -3.61 -6.68 -10.59
N THR A 636 -2.31 -6.48 -10.41
CA THR A 636 -1.27 -7.51 -10.65
C THR A 636 -0.98 -8.44 -9.48
N ASN A 637 -1.79 -8.39 -8.42
CA ASN A 637 -1.69 -9.26 -7.24
C ASN A 637 -3.10 -9.60 -6.72
N VAL A 638 -3.21 -10.71 -5.98
CA VAL A 638 -4.48 -11.24 -5.46
C VAL A 638 -5.24 -10.21 -4.60
N GLY A 639 -4.54 -9.44 -3.77
CA GLY A 639 -5.14 -8.42 -2.91
C GLY A 639 -5.84 -7.30 -3.70
N ALA A 640 -5.33 -6.94 -4.89
CA ALA A 640 -5.97 -5.96 -5.77
C ALA A 640 -7.29 -6.50 -6.32
N THR A 641 -7.28 -7.72 -6.85
CA THR A 641 -8.48 -8.37 -7.40
C THR A 641 -9.55 -8.63 -6.35
N VAL A 642 -9.17 -9.02 -5.14
CA VAL A 642 -10.09 -9.10 -3.99
C VAL A 642 -10.73 -7.73 -3.71
N ALA A 643 -9.96 -6.64 -3.74
CA ALA A 643 -10.48 -5.28 -3.53
C ALA A 643 -11.41 -4.80 -4.66
N ALA A 644 -11.11 -5.15 -5.91
CA ALA A 644 -11.93 -4.82 -7.09
C ALA A 644 -13.26 -5.61 -7.10
N LEU A 645 -13.21 -6.93 -6.86
CA LEU A 645 -14.40 -7.78 -6.77
C LEU A 645 -15.32 -7.38 -5.61
N ASN A 646 -14.77 -7.07 -4.43
CA ASN A 646 -15.55 -6.53 -3.32
C ASN A 646 -16.15 -5.15 -3.66
N GLY A 647 -15.44 -4.32 -4.44
CA GLY A 647 -15.89 -2.98 -4.82
C GLY A 647 -17.07 -2.97 -5.80
N LEU A 648 -16.99 -3.72 -6.90
CA LEU A 648 -18.07 -3.82 -7.89
C LEU A 648 -19.20 -4.78 -7.44
N GLY A 649 -18.85 -5.79 -6.63
CA GLY A 649 -19.76 -6.83 -6.18
C GLY A 649 -20.87 -6.36 -5.22
N GLU A 650 -20.63 -5.27 -4.47
CA GLU A 650 -21.67 -4.65 -3.62
C GLU A 650 -22.85 -4.08 -4.45
N GLU A 651 -22.64 -3.77 -5.75
CA GLU A 651 -23.66 -3.20 -6.63
C GLU A 651 -24.27 -4.20 -7.62
N ARG A 652 -23.52 -5.20 -8.10
CA ARG A 652 -23.89 -6.07 -9.23
C ARG A 652 -23.10 -7.38 -9.31
N ARG A 653 -23.52 -8.33 -10.16
CA ARG A 653 -22.69 -9.51 -10.48
C ARG A 653 -21.57 -9.12 -11.44
N VAL A 654 -20.46 -9.85 -11.34
CA VAL A 654 -19.25 -9.61 -12.16
C VAL A 654 -18.90 -10.87 -12.95
N VAL A 655 -18.53 -10.74 -14.23
CA VAL A 655 -17.78 -11.78 -14.94
C VAL A 655 -16.32 -11.34 -15.00
N VAL A 656 -15.43 -12.08 -14.33
CA VAL A 656 -14.05 -11.64 -14.09
C VAL A 656 -13.04 -12.41 -14.93
N ILE A 657 -12.09 -11.69 -15.54
CA ILE A 657 -10.95 -12.24 -16.26
C ILE A 657 -9.74 -12.25 -15.33
N LEU A 658 -9.19 -13.44 -15.07
CA LEU A 658 -8.07 -13.72 -14.15
C LEU A 658 -6.91 -14.39 -14.88
N GLY A 659 -5.69 -14.18 -14.38
CA GLY A 659 -4.50 -14.92 -14.78
C GLY A 659 -3.42 -14.12 -15.53
N GLY A 660 -2.38 -14.84 -15.93
CA GLY A 660 -1.05 -14.33 -16.24
C GLY A 660 0.01 -15.05 -15.41
N GLU A 661 1.11 -14.36 -15.07
CA GLU A 661 2.14 -14.86 -14.15
C GLU A 661 1.90 -14.45 -12.68
N GLY A 662 1.63 -15.42 -11.83
CA GLY A 662 1.22 -15.26 -10.43
C GLY A 662 2.36 -15.15 -9.41
N LYS A 663 3.61 -15.41 -9.81
CA LYS A 663 4.83 -15.28 -8.96
C LYS A 663 4.79 -16.08 -7.64
N GLY A 664 4.09 -17.21 -7.61
CA GLY A 664 3.96 -18.03 -6.39
C GLY A 664 3.10 -17.42 -5.28
N GLN A 665 2.22 -16.47 -5.60
CA GLN A 665 1.16 -16.03 -4.69
C GLN A 665 0.19 -17.19 -4.35
N ASP A 666 -0.35 -17.16 -3.14
CA ASP A 666 -1.55 -17.90 -2.78
C ASP A 666 -2.81 -17.27 -3.41
N PHE A 667 -3.60 -18.09 -4.12
CA PHE A 667 -4.83 -17.70 -4.80
C PHE A 667 -6.12 -17.97 -4.01
N ASP A 668 -6.08 -18.72 -2.90
CA ASP A 668 -7.25 -19.06 -2.08
C ASP A 668 -8.07 -17.83 -1.61
N PRO A 669 -7.46 -16.65 -1.31
CA PRO A 669 -8.22 -15.43 -0.96
C PRO A 669 -9.21 -14.95 -2.05
N LEU A 670 -9.06 -15.38 -3.31
CA LEU A 670 -10.03 -15.09 -4.38
C LEU A 670 -11.35 -15.86 -4.20
N ALA A 671 -11.34 -17.02 -3.55
CA ALA A 671 -12.49 -17.93 -3.52
C ALA A 671 -13.72 -17.33 -2.82
N ALA A 672 -13.54 -16.52 -1.78
CA ALA A 672 -14.65 -15.88 -1.07
C ALA A 672 -15.38 -14.81 -1.91
N PRO A 673 -14.72 -13.76 -2.45
CA PRO A 673 -15.39 -12.78 -3.30
C PRO A 673 -15.84 -13.36 -4.64
N VAL A 674 -15.14 -14.36 -5.22
CA VAL A 674 -15.62 -15.06 -6.42
C VAL A 674 -16.93 -15.78 -6.14
N ARG A 675 -17.02 -16.60 -5.09
CA ARG A 675 -18.28 -17.28 -4.69
C ARG A 675 -19.41 -16.28 -4.43
N GLN A 676 -19.10 -15.16 -3.77
CA GLN A 676 -20.11 -14.17 -3.40
C GLN A 676 -20.64 -13.36 -4.60
N TYR A 677 -19.77 -12.89 -5.49
CA TYR A 677 -20.12 -11.86 -6.49
C TYR A 677 -19.98 -12.29 -7.96
N ALA A 678 -19.12 -13.26 -8.28
CA ALA A 678 -18.85 -13.61 -9.67
C ALA A 678 -19.99 -14.45 -10.27
N ARG A 679 -20.44 -14.11 -11.49
CA ARG A 679 -21.33 -14.97 -12.28
C ARG A 679 -20.55 -16.07 -13.00
N ALA A 680 -19.38 -15.72 -13.51
CA ALA A 680 -18.44 -16.63 -14.15
C ALA A 680 -17.01 -16.07 -14.02
N VAL A 681 -16.03 -16.93 -14.23
CA VAL A 681 -14.60 -16.61 -14.27
C VAL A 681 -14.05 -17.05 -15.61
N VAL A 682 -13.25 -16.19 -16.24
CA VAL A 682 -12.46 -16.52 -17.42
C VAL A 682 -10.98 -16.52 -17.03
N LEU A 683 -10.27 -17.59 -17.35
CA LEU A 683 -8.88 -17.82 -16.99
C LEU A 683 -7.99 -17.68 -18.23
N ILE A 684 -6.89 -16.94 -18.09
CA ILE A 684 -5.89 -16.70 -19.14
C ILE A 684 -4.45 -16.89 -18.62
N GLY A 685 -3.52 -17.16 -19.52
CA GLY A 685 -2.09 -17.13 -19.21
C GLY A 685 -1.55 -18.30 -18.39
N ARG A 686 -0.28 -18.15 -17.97
CA ARG A 686 0.58 -19.20 -17.42
C ARG A 686 -0.02 -19.94 -16.22
N ASP A 687 -0.45 -19.19 -15.20
CA ASP A 687 -0.85 -19.76 -13.91
C ASP A 687 -2.37 -19.94 -13.77
N ALA A 688 -3.12 -19.87 -14.89
CA ALA A 688 -4.55 -20.19 -14.95
C ALA A 688 -4.95 -21.51 -14.25
N PRO A 689 -4.21 -22.64 -14.38
CA PRO A 689 -4.55 -23.88 -13.68
C PRO A 689 -4.43 -23.81 -12.14
N LEU A 690 -3.57 -22.92 -11.62
CA LEU A 690 -3.42 -22.71 -10.17
C LEU A 690 -4.62 -21.91 -9.61
N ILE A 691 -5.07 -20.91 -10.37
CA ILE A 691 -6.29 -20.14 -10.07
C ILE A 691 -7.52 -21.04 -10.17
N GLU A 692 -7.58 -21.94 -11.17
CA GLU A 692 -8.66 -22.93 -11.28
C GLU A 692 -8.75 -23.83 -10.05
N ALA A 693 -7.62 -24.34 -9.56
CA ALA A 693 -7.57 -25.20 -8.38
C ALA A 693 -8.09 -24.50 -7.11
N ALA A 694 -7.65 -23.26 -6.85
CA ALA A 694 -8.14 -22.45 -5.72
C ALA A 694 -9.65 -22.15 -5.83
N LEU A 695 -10.13 -21.85 -7.04
CA LEU A 695 -11.52 -21.50 -7.29
C LEU A 695 -12.47 -22.70 -7.47
N ALA A 696 -11.98 -23.93 -7.61
CA ALA A 696 -12.79 -25.12 -7.83
C ALA A 696 -13.86 -25.34 -6.73
N SER A 697 -13.55 -24.95 -5.48
CA SER A 697 -14.49 -25.04 -4.36
C SER A 697 -15.63 -24.01 -4.39
N THR A 698 -15.59 -23.02 -5.29
CA THR A 698 -16.58 -21.92 -5.30
C THR A 698 -17.93 -22.32 -5.90
N GLY A 699 -17.95 -23.27 -6.84
CA GLY A 699 -19.13 -23.62 -7.64
C GLY A 699 -19.47 -22.61 -8.75
N VAL A 700 -18.63 -21.60 -8.99
CA VAL A 700 -18.78 -20.64 -10.08
C VAL A 700 -18.30 -21.25 -11.40
N SER A 701 -18.92 -20.87 -12.53
CA SER A 701 -18.50 -21.36 -13.85
C SER A 701 -17.11 -20.81 -14.21
N LEU A 702 -16.10 -21.68 -14.22
CA LEU A 702 -14.75 -21.40 -14.69
C LEU A 702 -14.63 -21.76 -16.19
N MET A 703 -13.89 -20.98 -16.97
CA MET A 703 -13.63 -21.24 -18.40
C MET A 703 -12.21 -20.76 -18.75
N HIS A 704 -11.51 -21.46 -19.63
CA HIS A 704 -10.20 -21.02 -20.13
C HIS A 704 -10.31 -20.29 -21.46
N ALA A 705 -9.41 -19.35 -21.70
CA ALA A 705 -9.23 -18.66 -22.99
C ALA A 705 -7.73 -18.57 -23.35
N ALA A 706 -7.40 -18.83 -24.62
CA ALA A 706 -6.04 -18.74 -25.13
C ALA A 706 -5.60 -17.30 -25.46
N SER A 707 -6.53 -16.33 -25.46
CA SER A 707 -6.27 -14.93 -25.79
C SER A 707 -7.24 -13.98 -25.09
N MET A 708 -6.87 -12.70 -24.96
CA MET A 708 -7.77 -11.66 -24.42
C MET A 708 -9.04 -11.48 -25.28
N HIS A 709 -8.93 -11.61 -26.61
CA HIS A 709 -10.08 -11.54 -27.53
C HIS A 709 -11.08 -12.68 -27.29
N GLU A 710 -10.59 -13.90 -27.09
CA GLU A 710 -11.43 -15.02 -26.67
C GLU A 710 -11.98 -14.82 -25.25
N ALA A 711 -11.18 -14.26 -24.34
CA ALA A 711 -11.60 -14.02 -22.97
C ALA A 711 -12.75 -13.02 -22.85
N VAL A 712 -12.68 -11.90 -23.57
CA VAL A 712 -13.78 -10.92 -23.67
C VAL A 712 -15.02 -11.54 -24.30
N LYS A 713 -14.86 -12.32 -25.38
CA LYS A 713 -15.97 -13.03 -26.03
C LYS A 713 -16.67 -14.02 -25.09
N LEU A 714 -15.91 -14.79 -24.31
CA LEU A 714 -16.46 -15.69 -23.29
C LEU A 714 -17.09 -14.92 -22.11
N ALA A 715 -16.49 -13.80 -21.70
CA ALA A 715 -17.02 -12.99 -20.60
C ALA A 715 -18.35 -12.34 -20.98
N GLY A 716 -18.41 -11.66 -22.13
CA GLY A 716 -19.62 -11.03 -22.65
C GLY A 716 -20.73 -12.04 -22.95
N ALA A 717 -20.40 -13.24 -23.45
CA ALA A 717 -21.37 -14.32 -23.68
C ALA A 717 -21.88 -14.98 -22.37
N ARG A 718 -21.37 -14.60 -21.20
CA ARG A 718 -21.87 -15.03 -19.89
C ARG A 718 -22.51 -13.92 -19.07
N ALA A 719 -22.29 -12.65 -19.42
CA ALA A 719 -22.86 -11.51 -18.73
C ALA A 719 -24.33 -11.31 -19.12
N ASN A 720 -25.14 -10.86 -18.16
CA ASN A 720 -26.51 -10.41 -18.36
C ASN A 720 -26.56 -8.87 -18.30
N PRO A 721 -27.56 -8.23 -18.94
CA PRO A 721 -27.88 -6.82 -18.73
C PRO A 721 -27.83 -6.40 -17.24
N GLY A 722 -27.08 -5.34 -16.94
CA GLY A 722 -26.84 -4.84 -15.57
C GLY A 722 -25.64 -5.45 -14.83
N ASP A 723 -24.98 -6.48 -15.37
CA ASP A 723 -23.71 -6.99 -14.84
C ASP A 723 -22.51 -6.08 -15.18
N ALA A 724 -21.35 -6.43 -14.62
CA ALA A 724 -20.05 -5.93 -15.07
C ALA A 724 -19.18 -7.05 -15.67
N VAL A 725 -18.34 -6.72 -16.65
CA VAL A 725 -17.16 -7.52 -17.04
C VAL A 725 -15.91 -6.84 -16.49
N LEU A 726 -15.05 -7.56 -15.78
CA LEU A 726 -13.87 -7.02 -15.10
C LEU A 726 -12.60 -7.73 -15.54
N LEU A 727 -11.65 -7.01 -16.14
CA LEU A 727 -10.25 -7.46 -16.20
C LEU A 727 -9.54 -7.02 -14.92
N SER A 728 -9.33 -7.94 -13.97
CA SER A 728 -8.56 -7.69 -12.75
C SER A 728 -7.71 -8.93 -12.44
N PRO A 729 -6.53 -9.06 -13.07
CA PRO A 729 -5.95 -10.37 -13.39
C PRO A 729 -5.33 -11.14 -12.21
N ALA A 730 -5.13 -10.54 -11.03
CA ALA A 730 -4.36 -11.07 -9.89
C ALA A 730 -2.87 -11.39 -10.17
N CYS A 731 -2.41 -11.20 -11.42
CA CYS A 731 -1.12 -11.64 -11.93
C CYS A 731 -0.39 -10.55 -12.72
N ALA A 732 0.94 -10.67 -12.79
CA ALA A 732 1.76 -9.94 -13.75
C ALA A 732 1.43 -10.36 -15.20
N SER A 733 1.88 -9.55 -16.16
CA SER A 733 1.47 -9.62 -17.56
C SER A 733 2.48 -10.28 -18.50
N PHE A 734 3.69 -10.56 -18.02
CA PHE A 734 4.89 -10.81 -18.84
C PHE A 734 4.89 -12.15 -19.61
N ASP A 735 3.95 -13.04 -19.30
CA ASP A 735 3.74 -14.31 -19.99
C ASP A 735 2.97 -14.17 -21.32
N MET A 736 2.11 -13.13 -21.44
CA MET A 736 1.28 -12.89 -22.63
C MET A 736 1.44 -11.48 -23.23
N PHE A 737 1.97 -10.50 -22.49
CA PHE A 737 2.00 -9.09 -22.87
C PHE A 737 3.32 -8.43 -22.47
N LYS A 738 3.68 -7.31 -23.13
CA LYS A 738 4.89 -6.53 -22.83
C LYS A 738 4.91 -6.00 -21.39
N ASP A 739 3.75 -5.52 -20.94
CA ASP A 739 3.50 -4.86 -19.67
C ASP A 739 1.96 -4.81 -19.43
N TYR A 740 1.53 -4.17 -18.33
CA TYR A 740 0.12 -4.07 -17.98
C TYR A 740 -0.67 -3.09 -18.86
N ALA A 741 -0.02 -2.08 -19.48
CA ALA A 741 -0.69 -1.13 -20.36
C ALA A 741 -1.02 -1.80 -21.69
N HIS A 742 -0.05 -2.51 -22.27
CA HIS A 742 -0.27 -3.38 -23.43
C HIS A 742 -1.37 -4.43 -23.21
N ARG A 743 -1.51 -4.95 -21.97
CA ARG A 743 -2.63 -5.84 -21.60
C ARG A 743 -3.98 -5.12 -21.55
N ALA A 744 -4.01 -3.86 -21.12
CA ALA A 744 -5.21 -3.02 -21.12
C ALA A 744 -5.61 -2.58 -22.53
N ASP A 745 -4.64 -2.20 -23.38
CA ASP A 745 -4.88 -1.81 -24.77
C ASP A 745 -5.55 -2.96 -25.54
N VAL A 746 -4.98 -4.16 -25.46
CA VAL A 746 -5.54 -5.37 -26.11
C VAL A 746 -6.89 -5.79 -25.50
N PHE A 747 -7.21 -5.40 -24.26
CA PHE A 747 -8.54 -5.57 -23.68
C PHE A 747 -9.55 -4.56 -24.24
N ARG A 748 -9.16 -3.29 -24.41
CA ARG A 748 -10.00 -2.26 -25.07
C ARG A 748 -10.28 -2.63 -26.54
N GLU A 749 -9.25 -3.07 -27.27
CA GLU A 749 -9.39 -3.61 -28.63
C GLU A 749 -10.36 -4.80 -28.69
N ALA A 750 -10.22 -5.76 -27.77
CA ALA A 750 -11.10 -6.94 -27.68
C ALA A 750 -12.55 -6.58 -27.35
N VAL A 751 -12.78 -5.56 -26.51
CA VAL A 751 -14.13 -5.07 -26.19
C VAL A 751 -14.75 -4.33 -27.37
N GLN A 752 -13.99 -3.53 -28.12
CA GLN A 752 -14.47 -2.90 -29.35
C GLN A 752 -14.85 -3.95 -30.41
N ALA A 753 -14.00 -4.95 -30.63
CA ALA A 753 -14.29 -6.05 -31.56
C ALA A 753 -15.49 -6.92 -31.13
N TRP A 754 -15.83 -6.93 -29.84
CA TRP A 754 -17.03 -7.59 -29.30
C TRP A 754 -18.29 -6.73 -29.48
N GLU A 755 -18.21 -5.41 -29.35
CA GLU A 755 -19.27 -4.46 -29.73
C GLU A 755 -19.58 -4.55 -31.23
N ASP A 756 -18.55 -4.50 -32.08
CA ASP A 756 -18.68 -4.54 -33.55
C ASP A 756 -19.15 -5.91 -34.10
N SER A 757 -19.19 -6.96 -33.26
CA SER A 757 -19.61 -8.30 -33.66
C SER A 757 -21.13 -8.35 -33.94
N PRO A 758 -21.59 -8.80 -35.13
CA PRO A 758 -23.00 -8.71 -35.56
C PRO A 758 -23.93 -9.71 -34.84
N ARG A 759 -24.29 -9.38 -33.59
CA ARG A 759 -25.07 -10.23 -32.68
C ARG A 759 -26.58 -9.95 -32.80
N GLY A 760 -27.15 -10.19 -33.99
CA GLY A 760 -28.58 -9.90 -34.23
C GLY A 760 -29.21 -10.29 -35.58
N LEU A 761 -28.71 -11.32 -36.30
CA LEU A 761 -29.22 -11.67 -37.65
C LEU A 761 -29.60 -13.14 -37.89
N VAL A 762 -29.69 -13.98 -36.84
CA VAL A 762 -29.91 -15.44 -36.99
C VAL A 762 -31.32 -15.90 -36.55
N GLU A 763 -32.03 -15.17 -35.70
CA GLU A 763 -33.36 -15.59 -35.20
C GLU A 763 -34.55 -15.22 -36.10
N GLY A 764 -34.30 -14.58 -37.26
CA GLY A 764 -35.37 -14.03 -38.11
C GLY A 764 -35.62 -14.71 -39.47
N LEU A 765 -34.80 -15.67 -39.91
CA LEU A 765 -34.78 -16.15 -41.30
C LEU A 765 -34.60 -17.68 -41.45
N ALA A 766 -35.42 -18.47 -40.74
CA ALA A 766 -35.48 -19.93 -40.93
C ALA A 766 -36.88 -20.53 -40.62
N SER A 767 -37.97 -19.82 -40.95
CA SER A 767 -39.34 -20.25 -40.60
C SER A 767 -40.38 -20.04 -41.73
N ASP A 768 -40.08 -20.47 -42.95
CA ASP A 768 -41.10 -20.79 -43.96
C ASP A 768 -40.56 -21.77 -45.03
N SER A 769 -41.46 -22.28 -45.90
CA SER A 769 -41.22 -23.15 -47.07
C SER A 769 -40.86 -24.64 -46.82
N THR A 770 -41.89 -25.40 -46.41
CA THR A 770 -42.49 -26.54 -47.14
C THR A 770 -41.68 -27.69 -47.77
N GLU A 771 -42.22 -28.90 -47.53
CA GLU A 771 -42.32 -30.10 -48.42
C GLU A 771 -41.21 -31.19 -48.46
N GLU A 772 -41.64 -32.39 -48.05
CA GLU A 772 -41.19 -33.74 -48.45
C GLU A 772 -41.33 -33.97 -49.99
N PRO A 773 -40.81 -35.06 -50.62
CA PRO A 773 -40.46 -36.38 -50.04
C PRO A 773 -39.19 -37.12 -50.58
N LEU A 774 -38.60 -37.99 -49.74
CA LEU A 774 -38.64 -39.47 -49.87
C LEU A 774 -37.79 -40.20 -48.81
#